data_AF-A0A2P8DZP6-F1
#
_entry.id   AF-A0A2P8DZP6-F1
#
_cell.length_a   1.000
_cell.length_b   1.000
_cell.length_c   1.000
_cell.angle_alpha   90.00
_cell.angle_beta   90.00
_cell.angle_gamma   90.00
#
_symmetry.space_group_name_H-M   'P 1'
#
loop_
_entity.id
_entity.type
_entity.pdbx_description
1 polymer ?
#
loop_
_entity_poly.entity_id
_entity_poly.type
_entity_poly.pdbx_seq_one_letter_code
_entity_poly.pdbx_strand_id
1 'polypeptide(L)'
;MITYKFVKKSLWFALMILVVFASCSKRSGKPKVLVFSKTAGFYHESIPDGIAAIQKLGMENGFEVDTTTNAEMFTEENLQQYSAVIWLSTTGDVLNHYQEADFERYIQAGGGYVGIHAATDTEYHWGWYNRLAGGYFSYHPGIGDPYPNVQDGKLNVTDRNHSSTRFLPEIWNRRDEWYHFKKLNTDVNVLMDIDEESYQHTQPMGYHPMAWYHEYDGGRAWYTAGGHTKESYSEELFLQHILEGIKYAIGDNKKLDYSKAKTQRVPEADRFEKKQLVLGEFTEPTEMTILPNLDILIAQRRGEILLYKNGDSTAREVAKLDVYWKTNIPGVNAEEGVMGLQKDPNFEKNGYVFVFYSPTGDKEINRLSRFTFKNDTWDMASEKIILELYSQRNICCHTGGSIAFDKDGLLYLSTGDNSTPFDQAKSKFVNRGFAPLDDRPGFEQFDARRSSGNANDLRGKILRIKVNEDGSYDIPEGNLYPKGKEGTRPEIYVQGNRNPYRISIDQKTGFLYWGEVGPDANSDSLSTRGPRGYDEVNQARKAGNFGWPYFVGNNYAYVEFDYASGKSGIPYDVNKPVNNSRNNTGVRELPAAEPAFIWYPYAVSPDFPQLGTGGRNAMAGPVYYGDMFPKASRYPSYYDGKLFIYDWVRGWIKVVTMQANGDFDKMEPFMSGTKFNAIIDMEVGPDGKLYLLEYGNGWFSKNPDSGLSRIDFNAGNRSPVVKGVTVDKTSGALPFTATFTVEAVDPEKDPLTYVWDLGNGERITTKEPKLTHTFTQLGDYDVQVEVSDPGKLKAKSAIVSVYAGNIAPEVTIKIKGNQSFYFPGQQVSYEVTVNDPDDPNAAGDLSTLFVYADYISGLDQAEASKGHLIMTEAMIGKSLVSSLTCKTCHKEDEASIGPSYVDVARKYRRNPDAVSYLVNKIQKGGGGVWGETAMPANPDLKNDDASKVVAYILSLGRRTEEKPSLPASGAVDPVLGKTLSPTGVFVLSASFTDKGGNNIKPLTGNTSIALKNPSMGMGQAKNQEGASTMNFNGMDLMILPSAQASFAFRQIDLTDIGSVVLMGGGQEPSNKGFDVEVRLGSPTGTKIGEGQFKVSNQGQGGIMMGIGTIDIHLSNAQTGKFHDVYFVTKPIDGDEPNAALMSIEFKKK
;
A
#
# COMPACT_ATOMS: atom_id res chain seq x y z
N MET A 1 -37.14 27.31 -74.49
CA MET A 1 -35.88 26.55 -74.30
C MET A 1 -34.75 27.35 -73.60
N ILE A 2 -35.06 28.38 -72.80
CA ILE A 2 -34.02 29.21 -72.12
C ILE A 2 -34.18 29.23 -70.58
N THR A 3 -35.36 28.94 -70.04
CA THR A 3 -35.63 29.01 -68.59
C THR A 3 -35.24 27.76 -67.80
N TYR A 4 -35.07 26.59 -68.44
CA TYR A 4 -34.77 25.32 -67.76
C TYR A 4 -33.27 25.06 -67.50
N LYS A 5 -32.37 25.81 -68.17
CA LYS A 5 -30.91 25.67 -68.00
C LYS A 5 -30.35 26.52 -66.85
N PHE A 6 -31.04 27.59 -66.45
CA PHE A 6 -30.58 28.45 -65.34
C PHE A 6 -30.89 27.85 -63.96
N VAL A 7 -32.06 27.22 -63.79
CA VAL A 7 -32.46 26.63 -62.48
C VAL A 7 -31.60 25.41 -62.11
N LYS A 8 -31.18 24.58 -63.09
CA LYS A 8 -30.29 23.43 -62.83
C LYS A 8 -28.85 23.82 -62.48
N LYS A 9 -28.33 24.91 -63.05
CA LYS A 9 -26.99 25.43 -62.68
C LYS A 9 -27.01 26.09 -61.31
N SER A 10 -28.07 26.82 -60.94
CA SER A 10 -28.22 27.38 -59.60
C SER A 10 -28.46 26.34 -58.52
N LEU A 11 -29.18 25.24 -58.79
CA LEU A 11 -29.32 24.13 -57.82
C LEU A 11 -28.02 23.34 -57.65
N TRP A 12 -27.23 23.10 -58.71
CA TRP A 12 -25.93 22.45 -58.57
C TRP A 12 -24.90 23.33 -57.87
N PHE A 13 -24.92 24.64 -58.09
CA PHE A 13 -24.06 25.58 -57.38
C PHE A 13 -24.49 25.74 -55.91
N ALA A 14 -25.79 25.75 -55.61
CA ALA A 14 -26.30 25.76 -54.24
C ALA A 14 -26.03 24.44 -53.50
N LEU A 15 -26.09 23.29 -54.18
CA LEU A 15 -25.75 21.98 -53.61
C LEU A 15 -24.23 21.82 -53.40
N MET A 16 -23.39 22.35 -54.31
CA MET A 16 -21.94 22.43 -54.09
C MET A 16 -21.60 23.38 -52.93
N ILE A 17 -22.29 24.51 -52.80
CA ILE A 17 -22.10 25.43 -51.67
C ILE A 17 -22.56 24.79 -50.35
N LEU A 18 -23.67 24.03 -50.33
CA LEU A 18 -24.14 23.29 -49.15
C LEU A 18 -23.24 22.10 -48.77
N VAL A 19 -22.58 21.44 -49.72
CA VAL A 19 -21.58 20.39 -49.45
C VAL A 19 -20.23 20.99 -49.00
N VAL A 20 -19.88 22.20 -49.44
CA VAL A 20 -18.67 22.91 -48.98
C VAL A 20 -18.84 23.50 -47.57
N PHE A 21 -20.06 23.88 -47.16
CA PHE A 21 -20.31 24.36 -45.79
C PHE A 21 -20.47 23.25 -44.74
N ALA A 22 -20.59 21.98 -45.13
CA ALA A 22 -20.73 20.85 -44.21
C ALA A 22 -19.39 20.23 -43.75
N SER A 23 -18.23 20.70 -44.25
CA SER A 23 -16.96 19.98 -44.08
C SER A 23 -15.83 20.72 -43.35
N CYS A 24 -16.11 21.80 -42.62
CA CYS A 24 -15.11 22.48 -41.78
C CYS A 24 -15.48 22.43 -40.29
N SER A 25 -15.25 21.27 -39.65
CA SER A 25 -15.26 21.14 -38.18
C SER A 25 -13.92 21.59 -37.55
N LYS A 26 -13.30 22.64 -38.08
CA LYS A 26 -12.04 23.19 -37.54
C LYS A 26 -12.33 23.88 -36.19
N ARG A 27 -11.48 23.66 -35.19
CA ARG A 27 -11.58 24.36 -33.89
C ARG A 27 -11.32 25.85 -34.13
N SER A 28 -12.12 26.72 -33.50
CA SER A 28 -11.93 28.17 -33.57
C SER A 28 -10.72 28.59 -32.72
N GLY A 29 -9.91 29.52 -33.21
CA GLY A 29 -8.72 30.01 -32.51
C GLY A 29 -7.43 29.27 -32.88
N LYS A 30 -6.34 29.61 -32.20
CA LYS A 30 -5.06 28.92 -32.34
C LYS A 30 -5.18 27.49 -31.79
N PRO A 31 -4.48 26.50 -32.35
CA PRO A 31 -4.33 25.21 -31.69
C PRO A 31 -3.77 25.40 -30.28
N LYS A 32 -4.18 24.58 -29.34
CA LYS A 32 -3.70 24.63 -27.95
C LYS A 32 -3.13 23.27 -27.58
N VAL A 33 -1.99 23.22 -26.91
CA VAL A 33 -1.36 21.98 -26.45
C VAL A 33 -1.16 22.01 -24.94
N LEU A 34 -1.21 20.84 -24.32
CA LEU A 34 -0.94 20.65 -22.89
C LEU A 34 0.38 19.92 -22.72
N VAL A 35 1.37 20.54 -22.08
CA VAL A 35 2.61 19.89 -21.68
C VAL A 35 2.42 19.28 -20.29
N PHE A 36 2.46 17.96 -20.23
CA PHE A 36 2.38 17.17 -19.01
C PHE A 36 3.75 16.58 -18.67
N SER A 37 4.24 16.86 -17.45
CA SER A 37 5.60 16.49 -17.02
C SER A 37 5.63 15.93 -15.58
N LYS A 38 4.57 15.22 -15.18
CA LYS A 38 4.54 14.53 -13.88
C LYS A 38 5.50 13.33 -13.90
N THR A 39 6.24 13.13 -12.82
CA THR A 39 7.16 12.00 -12.63
C THR A 39 6.85 11.31 -11.32
N ALA A 40 6.46 10.04 -11.37
CA ALA A 40 6.39 9.15 -10.21
C ALA A 40 7.69 8.35 -10.01
N GLY A 41 8.56 8.31 -11.04
CA GLY A 41 9.90 7.74 -11.01
C GLY A 41 11.00 8.81 -11.04
N PHE A 42 11.97 8.65 -11.94
CA PHE A 42 13.09 9.56 -12.08
C PHE A 42 12.66 10.93 -12.62
N TYR A 43 13.20 12.01 -12.05
CA TYR A 43 12.97 13.37 -12.52
C TYR A 43 14.14 13.83 -13.40
N HIS A 44 13.84 14.24 -14.63
CA HIS A 44 14.84 14.71 -15.58
C HIS A 44 15.10 16.21 -15.42
N GLU A 45 16.36 16.61 -15.23
CA GLU A 45 16.75 18.03 -15.06
C GLU A 45 16.42 18.89 -16.29
N SER A 46 16.21 18.28 -17.46
CA SER A 46 15.89 18.95 -18.71
C SER A 46 14.41 19.33 -18.87
N ILE A 47 13.52 18.89 -17.97
CA ILE A 47 12.07 19.20 -18.03
C ILE A 47 11.82 20.72 -18.09
N PRO A 48 12.42 21.58 -17.23
CA PRO A 48 12.22 23.03 -17.31
C PRO A 48 12.67 23.64 -18.64
N ASP A 49 13.80 23.17 -19.18
CA ASP A 49 14.31 23.63 -20.49
C ASP A 49 13.39 23.21 -21.62
N GLY A 50 12.88 21.98 -21.59
CA GLY A 50 11.90 21.47 -22.54
C GLY A 50 10.58 22.24 -22.52
N ILE A 51 10.06 22.56 -21.34
CA ILE A 51 8.88 23.41 -21.18
C ILE A 51 9.12 24.78 -21.82
N ALA A 52 10.23 25.44 -21.47
CA ALA A 52 10.56 26.77 -21.99
C ALA A 52 10.72 26.77 -23.52
N ALA A 53 11.38 25.74 -24.08
CA ALA A 53 11.55 25.58 -25.51
C ALA A 53 10.21 25.37 -26.23
N ILE A 54 9.32 24.51 -25.72
CA ILE A 54 8.01 24.25 -26.33
C ILE A 54 7.12 25.50 -26.28
N GLN A 55 7.13 26.23 -25.15
CA GLN A 55 6.42 27.52 -25.04
C GLN A 55 6.91 28.53 -26.09
N LYS A 56 8.24 28.63 -26.27
CA LYS A 56 8.84 29.47 -27.31
C LYS A 56 8.41 29.04 -28.71
N LEU A 57 8.46 27.74 -29.01
CA LEU A 57 7.99 27.20 -30.29
C LEU A 57 6.52 27.54 -30.55
N GLY A 58 5.66 27.45 -29.53
CA GLY A 58 4.24 27.83 -29.62
C GLY A 58 4.05 29.29 -29.95
N MET A 59 4.75 30.19 -29.25
CA MET A 59 4.72 31.63 -29.52
C MET A 59 5.16 31.96 -30.95
N GLU A 60 6.20 31.31 -31.45
CA GLU A 60 6.77 31.56 -32.78
C GLU A 60 5.97 30.91 -33.93
N ASN A 61 5.23 29.82 -33.66
CA ASN A 61 4.57 29.01 -34.70
C ASN A 61 3.03 28.98 -34.59
N GLY A 62 2.44 29.81 -33.74
CA GLY A 62 1.00 30.07 -33.76
C GLY A 62 0.13 29.01 -33.06
N PHE A 63 0.64 28.38 -32.00
CA PHE A 63 -0.15 27.54 -31.09
C PHE A 63 0.08 27.95 -29.62
N GLU A 64 -0.92 27.74 -28.78
CA GLU A 64 -0.89 28.05 -27.34
C GLU A 64 -0.38 26.85 -26.55
N VAL A 65 0.32 27.09 -25.44
CA VAL A 65 0.97 26.05 -24.62
C VAL A 65 0.60 26.25 -23.15
N ASP A 66 -0.15 25.30 -22.59
CA ASP A 66 -0.35 25.17 -21.15
C ASP A 66 0.61 24.11 -20.59
N THR A 67 0.95 24.19 -19.31
CA THR A 67 1.80 23.19 -18.64
C THR A 67 1.15 22.72 -17.34
N THR A 68 1.36 21.46 -16.98
CA THR A 68 0.89 20.90 -15.71
C THR A 68 1.73 19.70 -15.26
N THR A 69 1.87 19.54 -13.95
CA THR A 69 2.26 18.28 -13.29
C THR A 69 1.08 17.62 -12.58
N ASN A 70 -0.09 18.25 -12.61
CA ASN A 70 -1.30 17.78 -11.95
C ASN A 70 -2.08 16.84 -12.87
N ALA A 71 -2.11 15.55 -12.52
CA ALA A 71 -2.86 14.52 -13.23
C ALA A 71 -4.39 14.72 -13.18
N GLU A 72 -4.90 15.48 -12.20
CA GLU A 72 -6.34 15.81 -12.11
C GLU A 72 -6.84 16.66 -13.29
N MET A 73 -5.93 17.15 -14.15
CA MET A 73 -6.27 17.82 -15.41
C MET A 73 -6.61 16.84 -16.54
N PHE A 74 -6.37 15.53 -16.37
CA PHE A 74 -6.70 14.49 -17.35
C PHE A 74 -8.16 14.08 -17.22
N THR A 75 -9.05 15.03 -17.47
CA THR A 75 -10.50 14.81 -17.58
C THR A 75 -10.96 15.14 -18.99
N GLU A 76 -12.01 14.48 -19.47
CA GLU A 76 -12.60 14.77 -20.78
C GLU A 76 -12.96 16.27 -20.91
N GLU A 77 -13.56 16.85 -19.86
CA GLU A 77 -14.01 18.24 -19.86
C GLU A 77 -12.86 19.24 -20.02
N ASN A 78 -11.69 18.91 -19.49
CA ASN A 78 -10.50 19.73 -19.64
C ASN A 78 -9.78 19.43 -20.96
N LEU A 79 -9.60 18.15 -21.32
CA LEU A 79 -8.82 17.72 -22.47
C LEU A 79 -9.43 18.15 -23.82
N GLN A 80 -10.75 18.33 -23.88
CA GLN A 80 -11.46 18.75 -25.10
C GLN A 80 -11.02 20.10 -25.69
N GLN A 81 -10.27 20.94 -24.94
CA GLN A 81 -9.73 22.20 -25.44
C GLN A 81 -8.39 22.04 -26.17
N TYR A 82 -7.67 20.93 -25.94
CA TYR A 82 -6.32 20.73 -26.47
C TYR A 82 -6.36 19.93 -27.78
N SER A 83 -5.49 20.30 -28.71
CA SER A 83 -5.29 19.64 -30.01
C SER A 83 -4.29 18.50 -29.90
N ALA A 84 -3.32 18.63 -28.99
CA ALA A 84 -2.38 17.58 -28.62
C ALA A 84 -1.99 17.68 -27.14
N VAL A 85 -1.66 16.54 -26.53
CA VAL A 85 -1.02 16.46 -25.20
C VAL A 85 0.41 15.97 -25.39
N ILE A 86 1.35 16.71 -24.81
CA ILE A 86 2.79 16.45 -24.86
C ILE A 86 3.20 15.84 -23.52
N TRP A 87 3.64 14.59 -23.54
CA TRP A 87 4.24 13.89 -22.40
C TRP A 87 5.73 14.15 -22.45
N LEU A 88 6.19 15.10 -21.64
CA LEU A 88 7.57 15.58 -21.61
C LEU A 88 8.31 14.91 -20.46
N SER A 89 9.09 13.87 -20.77
CA SER A 89 9.93 13.14 -19.82
C SER A 89 9.19 12.70 -18.54
N THR A 90 7.93 12.26 -18.68
CA THR A 90 7.17 11.62 -17.60
C THR A 90 7.84 10.31 -17.21
N THR A 91 7.64 9.84 -15.96
CA THR A 91 8.19 8.54 -15.52
C THR A 91 7.25 7.85 -14.53
N GLY A 92 7.17 6.53 -14.57
CA GLY A 92 6.38 5.71 -13.64
C GLY A 92 4.87 5.71 -13.94
N ASP A 93 4.07 5.41 -12.91
CA ASP A 93 2.59 5.39 -12.97
C ASP A 93 2.05 6.77 -12.54
N VAL A 94 1.49 7.52 -13.49
CA VAL A 94 1.22 8.97 -13.33
C VAL A 94 -0.26 9.32 -13.40
N LEU A 95 -1.08 8.47 -14.02
CA LEU A 95 -2.53 8.59 -14.12
C LEU A 95 -3.22 7.46 -13.33
N ASN A 96 -4.38 7.76 -12.74
CA ASN A 96 -5.24 6.70 -12.22
C ASN A 96 -6.19 6.17 -13.30
N HIS A 97 -6.82 5.02 -13.06
CA HIS A 97 -7.76 4.39 -14.00
C HIS A 97 -8.93 5.27 -14.50
N TYR A 98 -9.37 6.30 -13.76
CA TYR A 98 -10.36 7.27 -14.26
C TYR A 98 -9.74 8.18 -15.32
N GLN A 99 -8.55 8.71 -15.02
CA GLN A 99 -7.77 9.58 -15.92
C GLN A 99 -7.29 8.82 -17.16
N GLU A 100 -6.90 7.55 -17.02
CA GLU A 100 -6.59 6.67 -18.15
C GLU A 100 -7.78 6.57 -19.13
N ALA A 101 -8.98 6.29 -18.60
CA ALA A 101 -10.17 6.16 -19.43
C ALA A 101 -10.51 7.46 -20.17
N ASP A 102 -10.38 8.61 -19.51
CA ASP A 102 -10.60 9.91 -20.14
C ASP A 102 -9.54 10.27 -21.18
N PHE A 103 -8.29 9.84 -20.98
CA PHE A 103 -7.22 10.01 -21.97
C PHE A 103 -7.38 9.08 -23.18
N GLU A 104 -7.78 7.83 -22.97
CA GLU A 104 -8.21 6.90 -24.03
C GLU A 104 -9.30 7.56 -24.90
N ARG A 105 -10.34 8.11 -24.26
CA ARG A 105 -11.45 8.79 -24.94
C ARG A 105 -10.98 10.04 -25.69
N TYR A 106 -10.05 10.81 -25.13
CA TYR A 106 -9.46 11.98 -25.79
C TYR A 106 -8.76 11.62 -27.11
N ILE A 107 -7.93 10.56 -27.10
CA ILE A 107 -7.28 10.06 -28.32
C ILE A 107 -8.33 9.54 -29.31
N GLN A 108 -9.32 8.77 -28.85
CA GLN A 108 -10.40 8.26 -29.70
C GLN A 108 -11.25 9.34 -30.34
N ALA A 109 -11.40 10.49 -29.67
CA ALA A 109 -12.10 11.66 -30.20
C ALA A 109 -11.28 12.43 -31.24
N GLY A 110 -10.02 12.05 -31.50
CA GLY A 110 -9.12 12.64 -32.50
C GLY A 110 -7.98 13.50 -31.92
N GLY A 111 -7.76 13.44 -30.60
CA GLY A 111 -6.68 14.13 -29.91
C GLY A 111 -5.28 13.66 -30.34
N GLY A 112 -4.30 14.55 -30.28
CA GLY A 112 -2.90 14.24 -30.58
C GLY A 112 -2.10 13.83 -29.35
N TYR A 113 -1.13 12.94 -29.54
CA TYR A 113 -0.13 12.56 -28.54
C TYR A 113 1.27 12.88 -29.05
N VAL A 114 2.08 13.47 -28.18
CA VAL A 114 3.52 13.68 -28.39
C VAL A 114 4.25 13.12 -27.18
N GLY A 115 5.05 12.08 -27.36
CA GLY A 115 5.95 11.58 -26.32
C GLY A 115 7.38 12.05 -26.57
N ILE A 116 8.04 12.57 -25.54
CA ILE A 116 9.44 13.01 -25.60
C ILE A 116 10.23 12.28 -24.53
N HIS A 117 11.34 11.68 -24.95
CA HIS A 117 12.31 10.97 -24.13
C HIS A 117 11.65 9.92 -23.22
N ALA A 118 11.51 10.22 -21.93
CA ALA A 118 11.03 9.28 -20.91
C ALA A 118 9.52 8.99 -20.96
N ALA A 119 8.77 9.56 -21.91
CA ALA A 119 7.37 9.20 -22.11
C ALA A 119 7.11 7.68 -22.30
N THR A 120 8.12 6.91 -22.71
CA THR A 120 8.07 5.43 -22.77
C THR A 120 8.44 4.73 -21.45
N ASP A 121 9.04 5.44 -20.49
CA ASP A 121 9.29 5.01 -19.11
C ASP A 121 8.07 5.28 -18.21
N THR A 122 6.86 5.13 -18.76
CA THR A 122 5.63 5.60 -18.13
C THR A 122 4.48 4.62 -18.41
N GLU A 123 3.57 4.46 -17.44
CA GLU A 123 2.33 3.66 -17.57
C GLU A 123 2.56 2.19 -18.01
N TYR A 124 3.56 1.52 -17.42
CA TYR A 124 3.97 0.13 -17.76
C TYR A 124 2.87 -0.93 -17.67
N HIS A 125 1.81 -0.63 -16.92
CA HIS A 125 0.73 -1.57 -16.65
C HIS A 125 -0.55 -1.28 -17.43
N TRP A 126 -0.48 -0.32 -18.35
CA TRP A 126 -1.57 0.07 -19.23
C TRP A 126 -1.22 -0.29 -20.66
N GLY A 127 -1.54 -1.52 -21.08
CA GLY A 127 -1.15 -2.05 -22.39
C GLY A 127 -1.61 -1.19 -23.58
N TRP A 128 -2.73 -0.48 -23.43
CA TRP A 128 -3.20 0.49 -24.43
C TRP A 128 -2.24 1.67 -24.60
N TYR A 129 -1.65 2.18 -23.51
CA TYR A 129 -0.64 3.24 -23.59
C TYR A 129 0.65 2.77 -24.28
N ASN A 130 1.09 1.53 -24.05
CA ASN A 130 2.24 0.96 -24.79
C ASN A 130 2.04 1.07 -26.31
N ARG A 131 0.84 0.74 -26.79
CA ARG A 131 0.50 0.77 -28.22
C ARG A 131 0.38 2.20 -28.75
N LEU A 132 -0.06 3.15 -27.92
CA LEU A 132 -0.06 4.59 -28.22
C LEU A 132 1.37 5.15 -28.30
N ALA A 133 2.18 4.95 -27.25
CA ALA A 133 3.55 5.44 -27.16
C ALA A 133 4.47 4.77 -28.18
N GLY A 134 4.23 3.49 -28.50
CA GLY A 134 4.94 2.69 -29.49
C GLY A 134 5.99 1.74 -28.90
N GLY A 135 6.18 1.74 -27.59
CA GLY A 135 7.07 0.83 -26.87
C GLY A 135 7.24 1.28 -25.42
N TYR A 136 7.82 0.39 -24.60
CA TYR A 136 8.20 0.73 -23.23
C TYR A 136 9.71 0.83 -23.10
N PHE A 137 10.18 1.74 -22.25
CA PHE A 137 11.57 1.77 -21.84
C PHE A 137 11.96 0.43 -21.20
N SER A 138 13.19 0.00 -21.48
CA SER A 138 13.76 -1.22 -20.91
C SER A 138 15.08 -0.95 -20.21
N TYR A 139 15.97 -0.19 -20.84
CA TYR A 139 17.35 0.00 -20.39
C TYR A 139 18.04 1.19 -21.10
N HIS A 140 19.10 1.74 -20.51
CA HIS A 140 20.07 2.62 -21.17
C HIS A 140 21.45 2.45 -20.49
N PRO A 141 22.59 2.74 -21.16
CA PRO A 141 23.91 2.78 -20.53
C PRO A 141 23.96 3.72 -19.31
N GLY A 142 24.88 3.52 -18.35
CA GLY A 142 25.00 4.32 -17.14
C GLY A 142 24.69 3.58 -15.83
N ILE A 143 23.41 3.41 -15.49
CA ILE A 143 23.05 2.79 -14.20
C ILE A 143 23.27 1.27 -14.28
N GLY A 144 24.27 0.77 -13.54
CA GLY A 144 24.62 -0.66 -13.54
C GLY A 144 25.44 -1.09 -14.75
N ASP A 145 25.95 -0.12 -15.53
CA ASP A 145 26.73 -0.33 -16.73
C ASP A 145 28.08 0.43 -16.62
N PRO A 146 29.20 -0.09 -17.14
CA PRO A 146 30.49 0.60 -17.10
C PRO A 146 30.56 1.86 -17.99
N TYR A 147 29.64 2.04 -18.92
CA TYR A 147 29.62 3.15 -19.88
C TYR A 147 28.73 4.31 -19.39
N PRO A 148 29.05 5.57 -19.72
CA PRO A 148 28.24 6.72 -19.31
C PRO A 148 26.85 6.70 -19.97
N ASN A 149 25.85 7.30 -19.33
CA ASN A 149 24.49 7.35 -19.88
C ASN A 149 24.34 8.29 -21.07
N VAL A 150 24.98 9.47 -21.01
CA VAL A 150 24.95 10.46 -22.11
C VAL A 150 26.16 10.29 -23.01
N GLN A 151 25.92 9.92 -24.27
CA GLN A 151 26.95 9.56 -25.25
C GLN A 151 26.68 10.18 -26.62
N ASP A 152 27.74 10.38 -27.40
CA ASP A 152 27.60 10.65 -28.83
C ASP A 152 27.02 9.42 -29.53
N GLY A 153 26.15 9.63 -30.52
CA GLY A 153 25.50 8.58 -31.29
C GLY A 153 25.16 9.06 -32.70
N LYS A 154 25.06 8.11 -33.64
CA LYS A 154 24.70 8.35 -35.04
C LYS A 154 23.28 7.84 -35.28
N LEU A 155 22.39 8.76 -35.62
CA LEU A 155 21.01 8.43 -35.99
C LEU A 155 20.91 8.34 -37.52
N ASN A 156 20.43 7.20 -38.02
CA ASN A 156 20.12 7.00 -39.44
C ASN A 156 18.69 7.46 -39.70
N VAL A 157 18.49 8.49 -40.54
CA VAL A 157 17.15 9.00 -40.86
C VAL A 157 16.52 8.16 -41.96
N THR A 158 15.68 7.21 -41.56
CA THR A 158 15.09 6.19 -42.44
C THR A 158 13.91 6.69 -43.25
N ASP A 159 13.08 7.58 -42.69
CA ASP A 159 12.04 8.29 -43.44
C ASP A 159 12.42 9.77 -43.59
N ARG A 160 12.85 10.16 -44.80
CA ARG A 160 13.22 11.53 -45.13
C ARG A 160 12.09 12.34 -45.78
N ASN A 161 10.89 11.75 -45.91
CA ASN A 161 9.73 12.42 -46.50
C ASN A 161 8.83 13.05 -45.42
N HIS A 162 8.84 12.51 -44.20
CA HIS A 162 8.06 13.05 -43.10
C HIS A 162 8.50 14.46 -42.70
N SER A 163 7.55 15.32 -42.30
CA SER A 163 7.84 16.74 -42.01
C SER A 163 8.82 16.92 -40.85
N SER A 164 8.81 15.99 -39.88
CA SER A 164 9.70 16.03 -38.72
C SER A 164 11.14 15.58 -39.00
N THR A 165 11.44 15.08 -40.19
CA THR A 165 12.77 14.52 -40.51
C THR A 165 13.34 14.98 -41.85
N ARG A 166 12.53 15.50 -42.78
CA ARG A 166 13.01 15.92 -44.11
C ARG A 166 14.13 16.98 -44.12
N PHE A 167 14.26 17.76 -43.06
CA PHE A 167 15.29 18.79 -42.89
C PHE A 167 16.54 18.27 -42.18
N LEU A 168 16.50 17.05 -41.62
CA LEU A 168 17.64 16.42 -40.97
C LEU A 168 18.63 15.89 -42.01
N PRO A 169 19.94 15.84 -41.67
CA PRO A 169 20.91 15.12 -42.47
C PRO A 169 20.58 13.62 -42.52
N GLU A 170 21.09 12.91 -43.53
CA GLU A 170 20.89 11.46 -43.66
C GLU A 170 21.43 10.68 -42.45
N ILE A 171 22.59 11.10 -41.94
CA ILE A 171 23.15 10.66 -40.67
C ILE A 171 23.20 11.88 -39.74
N TRP A 172 22.45 11.83 -38.66
CA TRP A 172 22.39 12.90 -37.66
C TRP A 172 23.21 12.51 -36.44
N ASN A 173 24.38 13.15 -36.30
CA ASN A 173 25.27 12.96 -35.16
C ASN A 173 24.77 13.81 -34.01
N ARG A 174 24.46 13.20 -32.87
CA ARG A 174 23.95 13.88 -31.67
C ARG A 174 24.51 13.28 -30.41
N ARG A 175 24.39 14.03 -29.31
CA ARG A 175 24.74 13.58 -27.96
C ARG A 175 23.51 13.58 -27.08
N ASP A 176 23.10 12.40 -26.61
CA ASP A 176 21.89 12.22 -25.80
C ASP A 176 22.00 10.94 -24.95
N GLU A 177 20.94 10.58 -24.24
CA GLU A 177 20.79 9.27 -23.60
C GLU A 177 19.98 8.33 -24.51
N TRP A 178 20.54 7.15 -24.83
CA TRP A 178 19.99 6.25 -25.84
C TRP A 178 19.19 5.10 -25.19
N TYR A 179 17.87 5.17 -25.32
CA TYR A 179 16.92 4.22 -24.71
C TYR A 179 16.78 2.93 -25.50
N HIS A 180 16.86 1.80 -24.81
CA HIS A 180 16.41 0.49 -25.28
C HIS A 180 14.93 0.33 -24.96
N PHE A 181 14.20 -0.32 -25.87
CA PHE A 181 12.77 -0.54 -25.69
C PHE A 181 12.41 -2.03 -25.61
N LYS A 182 11.30 -2.32 -24.91
CA LYS A 182 10.65 -3.63 -24.89
C LYS A 182 9.20 -3.48 -25.35
N LYS A 183 8.61 -4.57 -25.84
CA LYS A 183 7.23 -4.60 -26.37
C LYS A 183 6.97 -3.51 -27.42
N LEU A 184 7.92 -3.30 -28.33
CA LEU A 184 7.78 -2.37 -29.45
C LEU A 184 6.51 -2.69 -30.26
N ASN A 185 5.74 -1.65 -30.57
CA ASN A 185 4.61 -1.76 -31.46
C ASN A 185 5.12 -1.89 -32.90
N THR A 186 4.81 -3.00 -33.57
CA THR A 186 5.25 -3.27 -34.94
C THR A 186 4.54 -2.44 -36.00
N ASP A 187 3.45 -1.75 -35.63
CA ASP A 187 2.62 -0.98 -36.56
C ASP A 187 3.04 0.50 -36.66
N VAL A 188 4.15 0.89 -36.00
CA VAL A 188 4.66 2.27 -36.04
C VAL A 188 5.44 2.54 -37.32
N ASN A 189 5.40 3.80 -37.79
CA ASN A 189 6.24 4.25 -38.90
C ASN A 189 7.52 4.86 -38.33
N VAL A 190 8.63 4.14 -38.46
CA VAL A 190 9.93 4.58 -37.93
C VAL A 190 10.50 5.71 -38.77
N LEU A 191 10.93 6.77 -38.08
CA LEU A 191 11.50 7.99 -38.66
C LEU A 191 13.03 7.95 -38.69
N MET A 192 13.62 7.37 -37.65
CA MET A 192 15.07 7.18 -37.52
C MET A 192 15.39 6.06 -36.53
N ASP A 193 16.53 5.40 -36.73
CA ASP A 193 17.15 4.42 -35.83
C ASP A 193 18.55 4.88 -35.40
N ILE A 194 19.10 4.28 -34.35
CA ILE A 194 20.48 4.52 -33.91
C ILE A 194 21.42 3.41 -34.38
N ASP A 195 22.61 3.81 -34.84
CA ASP A 195 23.74 2.91 -35.06
C ASP A 195 24.33 2.48 -33.70
N GLU A 196 24.07 1.24 -33.27
CA GLU A 196 24.59 0.69 -32.02
C GLU A 196 26.13 0.63 -31.97
N GLU A 197 26.83 0.64 -33.12
CA GLU A 197 28.31 0.70 -33.14
C GLU A 197 28.85 2.10 -32.82
N SER A 198 27.99 3.12 -32.81
CA SER A 198 28.38 4.51 -32.62
C SER A 198 28.49 4.95 -31.15
N TYR A 199 28.00 4.13 -30.21
CA TYR A 199 28.07 4.38 -28.77
C TYR A 199 28.39 3.09 -27.99
N GLN A 200 28.69 3.19 -26.71
CA GLN A 200 29.05 2.04 -25.87
C GLN A 200 27.86 1.54 -25.05
N HIS A 201 27.63 0.22 -25.07
CA HIS A 201 26.55 -0.43 -24.33
C HIS A 201 26.94 -1.88 -23.97
N THR A 202 26.32 -2.47 -22.94
CA THR A 202 26.54 -3.90 -22.60
C THR A 202 25.49 -4.83 -23.19
N GLN A 203 24.33 -4.30 -23.60
CA GLN A 203 23.21 -5.09 -24.13
C GLN A 203 22.84 -4.52 -25.50
N PRO A 204 23.08 -5.23 -26.62
CA PRO A 204 22.57 -4.81 -27.94
C PRO A 204 21.06 -5.05 -28.05
N MET A 205 20.34 -4.17 -28.75
CA MET A 205 18.91 -4.31 -29.06
C MET A 205 18.68 -4.83 -30.48
N GLY A 206 19.58 -4.53 -31.42
CA GLY A 206 19.48 -4.88 -32.83
C GLY A 206 18.63 -3.86 -33.60
N TYR A 207 17.34 -4.13 -33.79
CA TYR A 207 16.46 -3.14 -34.41
C TYR A 207 16.12 -2.04 -33.41
N HIS A 208 16.72 -0.85 -33.58
CA HIS A 208 16.77 0.18 -32.54
C HIS A 208 16.18 1.53 -32.99
N PRO A 209 14.84 1.63 -33.14
CA PRO A 209 14.19 2.87 -33.56
C PRO A 209 14.25 3.95 -32.46
N MET A 210 14.51 5.20 -32.85
CA MET A 210 14.67 6.35 -31.95
C MET A 210 13.59 7.42 -32.10
N ALA A 211 12.83 7.41 -33.20
CA ALA A 211 11.64 8.23 -33.34
C ALA A 211 10.66 7.55 -34.30
N TRP A 212 9.37 7.74 -34.08
CA TRP A 212 8.32 7.14 -34.91
C TRP A 212 7.01 7.92 -34.83
N TYR A 213 6.10 7.61 -35.75
CA TYR A 213 4.74 8.13 -35.75
C TYR A 213 3.74 7.10 -36.25
N HIS A 214 2.48 7.27 -35.86
CA HIS A 214 1.35 6.48 -36.37
C HIS A 214 0.03 7.17 -36.06
N GLU A 215 -1.04 6.65 -36.66
CA GLU A 215 -2.40 6.87 -36.17
C GLU A 215 -2.75 5.73 -35.22
N TYR A 216 -3.35 6.05 -34.08
CA TYR A 216 -3.73 5.05 -33.08
C TYR A 216 -5.08 5.38 -32.45
N ASP A 217 -5.98 4.41 -32.51
CA ASP A 217 -7.33 4.41 -31.92
C ASP A 217 -8.17 5.67 -32.22
N GLY A 218 -7.88 6.39 -33.31
CA GLY A 218 -8.60 7.61 -33.73
C GLY A 218 -7.77 8.90 -33.66
N GLY A 219 -6.67 8.89 -32.90
CA GLY A 219 -5.74 10.02 -32.74
C GLY A 219 -4.44 9.86 -33.53
N ARG A 220 -3.56 10.86 -33.42
CA ARG A 220 -2.22 10.88 -34.02
C ARG A 220 -1.16 10.82 -32.92
N ALA A 221 -0.24 9.88 -33.02
CA ALA A 221 0.86 9.71 -32.07
C ALA A 221 2.20 9.98 -32.75
N TRP A 222 3.05 10.75 -32.08
CA TRP A 222 4.44 10.98 -32.47
C TRP A 222 5.33 10.83 -31.25
N TYR A 223 6.48 10.20 -31.42
CA TYR A 223 7.43 9.97 -30.34
C TYR A 223 8.87 10.20 -30.80
N THR A 224 9.70 10.74 -29.89
CA THR A 224 11.16 10.79 -30.03
C THR A 224 11.82 10.37 -28.72
N ALA A 225 12.85 9.53 -28.80
CA ALA A 225 13.66 9.08 -27.67
C ALA A 225 14.64 10.15 -27.17
N GLY A 226 14.92 11.15 -28.00
CA GLY A 226 15.81 12.25 -27.63
C GLY A 226 15.17 13.25 -26.67
N GLY A 227 16.00 14.10 -26.05
CA GLY A 227 15.56 15.16 -25.14
C GLY A 227 15.89 14.90 -23.68
N HIS A 228 16.82 13.98 -23.37
CA HIS A 228 17.34 13.77 -22.02
C HIS A 228 18.08 15.01 -21.52
N THR A 229 18.97 15.54 -22.38
CA THR A 229 19.89 16.62 -22.01
C THR A 229 19.23 17.99 -22.15
N LYS A 230 19.59 18.94 -21.28
CA LYS A 230 19.16 20.34 -21.41
C LYS A 230 19.66 20.98 -22.71
N GLU A 231 20.84 20.56 -23.17
CA GLU A 231 21.46 21.03 -24.41
C GLU A 231 20.59 20.72 -25.65
N SER A 232 19.84 19.62 -25.63
CA SER A 232 18.91 19.26 -26.71
C SER A 232 17.91 20.38 -26.98
N TYR A 233 17.42 21.05 -25.94
CA TYR A 233 16.43 22.14 -26.04
C TYR A 233 17.02 23.48 -26.49
N SER A 234 18.31 23.51 -26.84
CA SER A 234 18.97 24.62 -27.54
C SER A 234 19.48 24.23 -28.93
N GLU A 235 19.38 22.96 -29.32
CA GLU A 235 19.82 22.46 -30.63
C GLU A 235 18.77 22.76 -31.71
N GLU A 236 19.14 23.51 -32.75
CA GLU A 236 18.23 23.96 -33.81
C GLU A 236 17.50 22.81 -34.52
N LEU A 237 18.24 21.77 -34.92
CA LEU A 237 17.66 20.61 -35.61
C LEU A 237 16.70 19.82 -34.71
N PHE A 238 17.01 19.68 -33.42
CA PHE A 238 16.14 18.97 -32.48
C PHE A 238 14.87 19.78 -32.15
N LEU A 239 15.00 21.09 -31.98
CA LEU A 239 13.84 21.98 -31.81
C LEU A 239 12.91 21.95 -33.04
N GLN A 240 13.47 21.93 -34.25
CA GLN A 240 12.69 21.77 -35.47
C GLN A 240 12.03 20.39 -35.57
N HIS A 241 12.69 19.33 -35.10
CA HIS A 241 12.15 17.96 -35.04
C HIS A 241 10.93 17.88 -34.11
N ILE A 242 11.05 18.41 -32.89
CA ILE A 242 9.94 18.53 -31.94
C ILE A 242 8.80 19.37 -32.51
N LEU A 243 9.10 20.53 -33.09
CA LEU A 243 8.08 21.43 -33.66
C LEU A 243 7.23 20.72 -34.71
N GLU A 244 7.87 20.05 -35.66
CA GLU A 244 7.18 19.37 -36.74
C GLU A 244 6.46 18.09 -36.25
N GLY A 245 6.96 17.44 -35.19
CA GLY A 245 6.24 16.38 -34.47
C GLY A 245 4.97 16.87 -33.77
N ILE A 246 5.05 18.02 -33.08
CA ILE A 246 3.88 18.69 -32.46
C ILE A 246 2.87 19.08 -33.55
N LYS A 247 3.31 19.62 -34.68
CA LYS A 247 2.42 19.96 -35.81
C LYS A 247 1.74 18.72 -36.38
N TYR A 248 2.45 17.60 -36.50
CA TYR A 248 1.86 16.32 -36.91
C TYR A 248 0.75 15.90 -35.94
N ALA A 249 1.01 15.92 -34.61
CA ALA A 249 0.02 15.56 -33.60
C ALA A 249 -1.23 16.48 -33.64
N ILE A 250 -1.02 17.81 -33.75
CA ILE A 250 -2.11 18.80 -33.91
C ILE A 250 -2.94 18.51 -35.18
N GLY A 251 -2.29 18.13 -36.27
CA GLY A 251 -2.91 17.90 -37.57
C GLY A 251 -3.70 19.12 -38.07
N ASP A 252 -4.93 18.89 -38.53
CA ASP A 252 -5.81 19.94 -39.07
C ASP A 252 -6.45 20.85 -38.00
N ASN A 253 -6.16 20.63 -36.70
CA ASN A 253 -6.83 21.29 -35.58
C ASN A 253 -8.36 21.14 -35.62
N LYS A 254 -8.84 19.92 -35.83
CA LYS A 254 -10.29 19.60 -35.84
C LYS A 254 -10.84 19.65 -34.41
N LYS A 255 -12.13 19.97 -34.28
CA LYS A 255 -12.86 19.75 -33.03
C LYS A 255 -12.86 18.25 -32.72
N LEU A 256 -12.62 17.90 -31.45
CA LEU A 256 -12.69 16.52 -31.01
C LEU A 256 -14.14 16.02 -31.08
N ASP A 257 -14.29 14.77 -31.49
CA ASP A 257 -15.58 14.11 -31.66
C ASP A 257 -15.71 12.94 -30.69
N TYR A 258 -16.10 13.26 -29.45
CA TYR A 258 -16.28 12.26 -28.39
C TYR A 258 -17.41 11.26 -28.66
N SER A 259 -18.23 11.45 -29.71
CA SER A 259 -19.18 10.42 -30.15
C SER A 259 -18.48 9.18 -30.73
N LYS A 260 -17.20 9.30 -31.11
CA LYS A 260 -16.35 8.19 -31.57
C LYS A 260 -15.65 7.45 -30.45
N ALA A 261 -15.66 7.99 -29.23
CA ALA A 261 -15.01 7.37 -28.09
C ALA A 261 -15.70 6.04 -27.74
N LYS A 262 -14.94 4.97 -27.73
CA LYS A 262 -15.39 3.59 -27.45
C LYS A 262 -15.13 3.22 -25.99
N THR A 263 -14.08 3.77 -25.39
CA THR A 263 -13.79 3.59 -23.98
C THR A 263 -14.92 4.21 -23.16
N GLN A 264 -15.53 3.40 -22.32
CA GLN A 264 -16.54 3.85 -21.36
C GLN A 264 -15.83 4.51 -20.17
N ARG A 265 -16.43 5.58 -19.63
CA ARG A 265 -15.94 6.15 -18.37
C ARG A 265 -16.07 5.12 -17.25
N VAL A 266 -15.09 5.10 -16.35
CA VAL A 266 -15.12 4.21 -15.18
C VAL A 266 -16.24 4.66 -14.25
N PRO A 267 -17.17 3.76 -13.86
CA PRO A 267 -18.15 4.06 -12.83
C PRO A 267 -17.45 4.35 -11.49
N GLU A 268 -17.87 5.42 -10.82
CA GLU A 268 -17.27 5.81 -9.55
C GLU A 268 -17.52 4.77 -8.46
N ALA A 269 -16.50 4.47 -7.66
CA ALA A 269 -16.53 3.41 -6.64
C ALA A 269 -17.66 3.59 -5.60
N ASP A 270 -18.03 4.83 -5.29
CA ASP A 270 -19.09 5.20 -4.35
C ASP A 270 -20.51 5.09 -4.95
N ARG A 271 -20.64 4.71 -6.24
CA ARG A 271 -21.92 4.24 -6.81
C ARG A 271 -22.24 2.80 -6.41
N PHE A 272 -21.27 2.06 -5.88
CA PHE A 272 -21.47 0.70 -5.42
C PHE A 272 -21.67 0.69 -3.91
N GLU A 273 -22.66 -0.06 -3.45
CA GLU A 273 -22.96 -0.23 -2.04
C GLU A 273 -22.84 -1.70 -1.66
N LYS A 274 -22.04 -2.00 -0.63
CA LYS A 274 -22.03 -3.32 -0.01
C LYS A 274 -23.22 -3.46 0.93
N LYS A 275 -24.26 -4.14 0.48
CA LYS A 275 -25.42 -4.50 1.28
C LYS A 275 -25.17 -5.79 2.05
N GLN A 276 -25.11 -5.71 3.37
CA GLN A 276 -25.05 -6.88 4.22
C GLN A 276 -26.39 -7.63 4.20
N LEU A 277 -26.38 -8.92 3.86
CA LEU A 277 -27.59 -9.76 3.86
C LEU A 277 -27.69 -10.57 5.15
N VAL A 278 -26.58 -11.19 5.54
CA VAL A 278 -26.44 -11.89 6.82
C VAL A 278 -25.11 -11.47 7.42
N LEU A 279 -25.13 -10.90 8.63
CA LEU A 279 -23.94 -10.73 9.45
C LEU A 279 -24.04 -11.71 10.61
N GLY A 280 -23.03 -12.52 10.82
CA GLY A 280 -23.14 -13.52 11.86
C GLY A 280 -21.90 -14.37 12.00
N GLU A 281 -22.01 -15.31 12.92
CA GLU A 281 -20.96 -16.21 13.31
C GLU A 281 -20.98 -17.48 12.42
N PHE A 282 -20.78 -17.37 11.10
CA PHE A 282 -20.53 -18.57 10.28
C PHE A 282 -19.29 -19.31 10.81
N THR A 283 -19.39 -20.63 10.80
CA THR A 283 -18.34 -21.56 11.22
C THR A 283 -17.66 -22.11 9.98
N GLU A 284 -16.67 -21.37 9.48
CA GLU A 284 -15.83 -21.79 8.36
C GLU A 284 -16.62 -22.00 7.05
N PRO A 285 -17.29 -20.95 6.53
CA PRO A 285 -18.02 -21.04 5.26
C PRO A 285 -17.03 -21.32 4.12
N THR A 286 -17.43 -22.17 3.18
CA THR A 286 -16.58 -22.55 2.04
C THR A 286 -17.12 -21.96 0.75
N GLU A 287 -18.22 -22.46 0.22
CA GLU A 287 -18.77 -22.05 -1.08
C GLU A 287 -20.28 -21.79 -0.96
N MET A 288 -20.83 -20.94 -1.82
CA MET A 288 -22.27 -20.70 -1.91
C MET A 288 -22.79 -20.99 -3.32
N THR A 289 -24.10 -21.14 -3.44
CA THR A 289 -24.76 -21.13 -4.75
C THR A 289 -26.07 -20.35 -4.70
N ILE A 290 -26.24 -19.42 -5.64
CA ILE A 290 -27.44 -18.59 -5.74
C ILE A 290 -28.51 -19.30 -6.56
N LEU A 291 -29.70 -19.51 -6.00
CA LEU A 291 -30.84 -20.15 -6.65
C LEU A 291 -31.60 -19.17 -7.56
N PRO A 292 -32.42 -19.66 -8.52
CA PRO A 292 -33.16 -18.78 -9.45
C PRO A 292 -34.06 -17.74 -8.80
N ASN A 293 -34.55 -18.01 -7.59
CA ASN A 293 -35.40 -17.11 -6.80
C ASN A 293 -34.61 -16.18 -5.85
N LEU A 294 -33.28 -16.12 -5.99
CA LEU A 294 -32.34 -15.36 -5.14
C LEU A 294 -32.18 -15.89 -3.71
N ASP A 295 -32.75 -17.04 -3.39
CA ASP A 295 -32.35 -17.78 -2.19
C ASP A 295 -30.91 -18.30 -2.37
N ILE A 296 -30.18 -18.49 -1.28
CA ILE A 296 -28.76 -18.86 -1.34
C ILE A 296 -28.51 -20.06 -0.42
N LEU A 297 -27.89 -21.08 -0.97
CA LEU A 297 -27.34 -22.19 -0.18
C LEU A 297 -25.88 -21.89 0.15
N ILE A 298 -25.48 -22.14 1.39
CA ILE A 298 -24.13 -21.85 1.89
C ILE A 298 -23.57 -23.12 2.52
N ALA A 299 -22.41 -23.58 2.04
CA ALA A 299 -21.69 -24.68 2.66
C ALA A 299 -20.77 -24.18 3.78
N GLN A 300 -20.72 -24.93 4.87
CA GLN A 300 -19.73 -24.78 5.94
C GLN A 300 -18.87 -26.03 6.01
N ARG A 301 -17.57 -25.84 6.24
CA ARG A 301 -16.56 -26.91 6.20
C ARG A 301 -16.90 -28.08 7.11
N ARG A 302 -17.55 -27.83 8.26
CA ARG A 302 -17.88 -28.86 9.27
C ARG A 302 -19.11 -29.72 8.93
N GLY A 303 -19.71 -29.55 7.76
CA GLY A 303 -20.77 -30.42 7.25
C GLY A 303 -22.12 -29.73 7.05
N GLU A 304 -22.33 -28.54 7.63
CA GLU A 304 -23.59 -27.84 7.56
C GLU A 304 -23.84 -27.21 6.18
N ILE A 305 -25.05 -27.36 5.67
CA ILE A 305 -25.58 -26.58 4.55
C ILE A 305 -26.67 -25.66 5.08
N LEU A 306 -26.50 -24.36 4.89
CA LEU A 306 -27.44 -23.33 5.32
C LEU A 306 -28.26 -22.82 4.12
N LEU A 307 -29.48 -22.38 4.39
CA LEU A 307 -30.35 -21.67 3.45
C LEU A 307 -30.58 -20.24 3.97
N TYR A 308 -30.25 -19.29 3.12
CA TYR A 308 -30.70 -17.90 3.21
C TYR A 308 -31.90 -17.71 2.28
N LYS A 309 -33.00 -17.16 2.81
CA LYS A 309 -34.15 -16.74 1.99
C LYS A 309 -33.98 -15.29 1.59
N ASN A 310 -34.23 -14.96 0.33
CA ASN A 310 -34.11 -13.58 -0.14
C ASN A 310 -35.00 -12.62 0.67
N GLY A 311 -34.38 -11.63 1.32
CA GLY A 311 -35.06 -10.65 2.18
C GLY A 311 -34.95 -10.94 3.69
N ASP A 312 -34.47 -12.13 4.07
CA ASP A 312 -34.19 -12.44 5.48
C ASP A 312 -32.91 -11.72 5.96
N SER A 313 -32.69 -11.74 7.27
CA SER A 313 -31.47 -11.25 7.92
C SER A 313 -30.61 -12.38 8.54
N THR A 314 -31.07 -13.63 8.42
CA THR A 314 -30.41 -14.82 8.97
C THR A 314 -30.41 -15.95 7.95
N ALA A 315 -29.56 -16.96 8.17
CA ALA A 315 -29.57 -18.22 7.44
C ALA A 315 -29.88 -19.36 8.41
N ARG A 316 -30.55 -20.41 7.94
CA ARG A 316 -30.92 -21.59 8.74
C ARG A 316 -30.33 -22.86 8.17
N GLU A 317 -29.94 -23.80 9.03
CA GLU A 317 -29.46 -25.12 8.59
C GLU A 317 -30.59 -25.90 7.88
N VAL A 318 -30.27 -26.50 6.73
CA VAL A 318 -31.16 -27.39 5.96
C VAL A 318 -30.60 -28.80 5.81
N ALA A 319 -29.30 -28.99 5.98
CA ALA A 319 -28.65 -30.30 5.96
C ALA A 319 -27.36 -30.30 6.79
N LYS A 320 -26.95 -31.48 7.21
CA LYS A 320 -25.65 -31.72 7.87
C LYS A 320 -25.04 -33.03 7.39
N LEU A 321 -23.94 -32.93 6.67
CA LEU A 321 -23.15 -34.06 6.19
C LEU A 321 -22.18 -34.54 7.27
N ASP A 322 -21.97 -35.84 7.36
CA ASP A 322 -20.94 -36.41 8.24
C ASP A 322 -19.58 -36.36 7.53
N VAL A 323 -18.68 -35.50 8.03
CA VAL A 323 -17.43 -35.16 7.34
C VAL A 323 -16.19 -35.20 8.23
N TYR A 324 -15.06 -35.57 7.65
CA TYR A 324 -13.74 -35.44 8.25
C TYR A 324 -13.29 -33.97 8.18
N TRP A 325 -13.46 -33.23 9.29
CA TRP A 325 -13.08 -31.82 9.39
C TRP A 325 -11.99 -31.55 10.44
N LYS A 326 -11.55 -32.57 11.19
CA LYS A 326 -10.51 -32.45 12.22
C LYS A 326 -9.66 -33.71 12.35
N THR A 327 -8.41 -33.52 12.76
CA THR A 327 -7.51 -34.60 13.18
C THR A 327 -7.33 -34.62 14.69
N ASN A 328 -6.83 -35.75 15.21
CA ASN A 328 -6.21 -35.81 16.53
C ASN A 328 -4.66 -35.77 16.47
N ILE A 329 -4.06 -35.67 15.27
CA ILE A 329 -2.61 -35.54 15.13
C ILE A 329 -2.17 -34.12 15.56
N PRO A 330 -1.28 -34.00 16.57
CA PRO A 330 -0.80 -32.69 17.02
C PRO A 330 -0.10 -31.92 15.91
N GLY A 331 -0.42 -30.63 15.77
CA GLY A 331 0.21 -29.76 14.78
C GLY A 331 -0.31 -29.92 13.34
N VAL A 332 -1.34 -30.74 13.12
CA VAL A 332 -1.98 -30.90 11.81
C VAL A 332 -3.38 -30.30 11.85
N ASN A 333 -3.61 -29.33 10.96
CA ASN A 333 -4.95 -28.79 10.70
C ASN A 333 -5.55 -29.53 9.49
N ALA A 334 -6.72 -30.13 9.67
CA ALA A 334 -7.48 -30.70 8.56
C ALA A 334 -8.24 -29.57 7.85
N GLU A 335 -7.93 -29.32 6.59
CA GLU A 335 -8.65 -28.36 5.72
C GLU A 335 -9.87 -29.02 5.05
N GLU A 336 -10.01 -30.33 5.22
CA GLU A 336 -11.08 -31.12 4.65
C GLU A 336 -12.42 -30.90 5.37
N GLY A 337 -13.48 -31.44 4.77
CA GLY A 337 -14.85 -31.19 5.20
C GLY A 337 -15.77 -31.11 4.00
N VAL A 338 -16.71 -30.17 4.00
CA VAL A 338 -17.43 -29.74 2.78
C VAL A 338 -16.63 -28.63 2.12
N MET A 339 -16.11 -28.90 0.93
CA MET A 339 -15.16 -28.02 0.24
C MET A 339 -15.85 -27.22 -0.88
N GLY A 340 -16.83 -27.82 -1.55
CA GLY A 340 -17.58 -27.13 -2.59
C GLY A 340 -19.05 -27.51 -2.70
N LEU A 341 -19.81 -26.59 -3.30
CA LEU A 341 -21.26 -26.56 -3.42
C LEU A 341 -21.67 -25.80 -4.68
N GLN A 342 -22.42 -26.44 -5.59
CA GLN A 342 -22.96 -25.75 -6.76
C GLN A 342 -24.28 -26.36 -7.20
N LYS A 343 -25.26 -25.52 -7.55
CA LYS A 343 -26.52 -25.97 -8.15
C LYS A 343 -26.29 -26.43 -9.59
N ASP A 344 -27.13 -27.36 -10.05
CA ASP A 344 -27.17 -27.73 -11.46
C ASP A 344 -27.66 -26.53 -12.33
N PRO A 345 -27.15 -26.33 -13.55
CA PRO A 345 -27.66 -25.28 -14.45
C PRO A 345 -29.17 -25.37 -14.75
N ASN A 346 -29.76 -26.57 -14.66
CA ASN A 346 -31.20 -26.81 -14.78
C ASN A 346 -31.92 -26.95 -13.43
N PHE A 347 -31.38 -26.34 -12.36
CA PHE A 347 -31.90 -26.42 -10.99
C PHE A 347 -33.41 -26.20 -10.89
N GLU A 348 -33.98 -25.23 -11.63
CA GLU A 348 -35.42 -24.93 -11.61
C GLU A 348 -36.29 -26.15 -12.00
N LYS A 349 -35.75 -27.06 -12.83
CA LYS A 349 -36.44 -28.27 -13.27
C LYS A 349 -36.14 -29.46 -12.36
N ASN A 350 -34.86 -29.69 -12.06
CA ASN A 350 -34.41 -30.93 -11.41
C ASN A 350 -34.26 -30.81 -9.88
N GLY A 351 -33.99 -29.62 -9.35
CA GLY A 351 -33.65 -29.38 -7.95
C GLY A 351 -32.30 -29.97 -7.53
N TYR A 352 -31.38 -30.20 -8.47
CA TYR A 352 -30.12 -30.87 -8.18
C TYR A 352 -29.05 -29.93 -7.65
N VAL A 353 -28.36 -30.37 -6.60
CA VAL A 353 -27.24 -29.66 -5.98
C VAL A 353 -26.06 -30.62 -5.85
N PHE A 354 -24.89 -30.18 -6.27
CA PHE A 354 -23.64 -30.92 -6.19
C PHE A 354 -22.84 -30.47 -4.98
N VAL A 355 -22.25 -31.44 -4.29
CA VAL A 355 -21.41 -31.22 -3.11
C VAL A 355 -20.12 -32.02 -3.24
N PHE A 356 -18.99 -31.36 -3.05
CA PHE A 356 -17.68 -32.02 -2.94
C PHE A 356 -17.23 -32.00 -1.48
N TYR A 357 -17.07 -33.18 -0.89
CA TYR A 357 -16.85 -33.31 0.54
C TYR A 357 -15.99 -34.52 0.92
N SER A 358 -15.54 -34.52 2.17
CA SER A 358 -14.67 -35.54 2.77
C SER A 358 -15.48 -36.37 3.77
N PRO A 359 -16.09 -37.51 3.38
CA PRO A 359 -16.84 -38.33 4.33
C PRO A 359 -15.97 -38.87 5.46
N THR A 360 -16.55 -39.07 6.64
CA THR A 360 -15.95 -39.86 7.72
C THR A 360 -15.92 -41.35 7.35
N GLY A 361 -15.14 -42.14 8.10
CA GLY A 361 -15.05 -43.59 7.96
C GLY A 361 -13.63 -44.06 7.64
N ASP A 362 -13.52 -45.35 7.26
CA ASP A 362 -12.22 -46.01 7.10
C ASP A 362 -11.54 -45.72 5.75
N LYS A 363 -12.26 -45.11 4.80
CA LYS A 363 -11.72 -44.78 3.47
C LYS A 363 -11.15 -43.37 3.43
N GLU A 364 -9.90 -43.25 2.99
CA GLU A 364 -9.21 -41.99 2.74
C GLU A 364 -9.61 -41.39 1.38
N ILE A 365 -10.83 -40.87 1.27
CA ILE A 365 -11.38 -40.36 -0.01
C ILE A 365 -12.03 -38.98 0.12
N ASN A 366 -11.96 -38.19 -0.94
CA ASN A 366 -12.87 -37.07 -1.18
C ASN A 366 -13.90 -37.49 -2.23
N ARG A 367 -15.13 -37.00 -2.09
CA ARG A 367 -16.29 -37.46 -2.85
C ARG A 367 -17.06 -36.30 -3.45
N LEU A 368 -17.38 -36.41 -4.74
CA LEU A 368 -18.39 -35.61 -5.41
C LEU A 368 -19.72 -36.37 -5.39
N SER A 369 -20.74 -35.78 -4.79
CA SER A 369 -22.10 -36.31 -4.79
C SER A 369 -23.11 -35.29 -5.30
N ARG A 370 -24.25 -35.79 -5.78
CA ARG A 370 -25.42 -34.99 -6.14
C ARG A 370 -26.58 -35.30 -5.19
N PHE A 371 -27.26 -34.27 -4.72
CA PHE A 371 -28.47 -34.34 -3.89
C PHE A 371 -29.63 -33.60 -4.57
N THR A 372 -30.83 -33.78 -4.03
CA THR A 372 -32.03 -33.03 -4.41
C THR A 372 -32.43 -32.07 -3.30
N PHE A 373 -32.61 -30.80 -3.66
CA PHE A 373 -33.14 -29.74 -2.81
C PHE A 373 -34.39 -29.13 -3.45
N LYS A 374 -35.54 -29.28 -2.81
CA LYS A 374 -36.84 -28.77 -3.29
C LYS A 374 -37.70 -28.30 -2.12
N ASN A 375 -38.49 -27.26 -2.33
CA ASN A 375 -39.40 -26.71 -1.30
C ASN A 375 -38.69 -26.48 0.04
N ASP A 376 -37.52 -25.84 -0.03
CA ASP A 376 -36.63 -25.56 1.10
C ASP A 376 -36.19 -26.78 1.94
N THR A 377 -36.29 -27.98 1.37
CA THR A 377 -35.98 -29.27 2.00
C THR A 377 -34.85 -29.98 1.26
N TRP A 378 -33.83 -30.41 2.01
CA TRP A 378 -32.73 -31.24 1.50
C TRP A 378 -33.04 -32.72 1.68
N ASP A 379 -33.10 -33.49 0.60
CA ASP A 379 -33.33 -34.93 0.65
C ASP A 379 -32.01 -35.69 0.76
N MET A 380 -31.64 -36.08 1.98
CA MET A 380 -30.43 -36.87 2.25
C MET A 380 -30.46 -38.25 1.58
N ALA A 381 -31.63 -38.85 1.36
CA ALA A 381 -31.75 -40.17 0.74
C ALA A 381 -31.55 -40.12 -0.79
N SER A 382 -31.58 -38.92 -1.38
CA SER A 382 -31.40 -38.72 -2.82
C SER A 382 -29.95 -38.76 -3.30
N GLU A 383 -28.98 -38.97 -2.40
CA GLU A 383 -27.55 -38.96 -2.73
C GLU A 383 -27.23 -39.87 -3.91
N LYS A 384 -26.55 -39.31 -4.92
CA LYS A 384 -25.85 -40.04 -5.97
C LYS A 384 -24.37 -39.74 -5.89
N ILE A 385 -23.57 -40.76 -5.61
CA ILE A 385 -22.11 -40.68 -5.63
C ILE A 385 -21.65 -40.66 -7.09
N ILE A 386 -20.95 -39.61 -7.49
CA ILE A 386 -20.51 -39.39 -8.87
C ILE A 386 -19.05 -39.82 -9.05
N LEU A 387 -18.17 -39.34 -8.16
CA LEU A 387 -16.73 -39.57 -8.23
C LEU A 387 -16.14 -39.65 -6.81
N GLU A 388 -15.26 -40.62 -6.61
CA GLU A 388 -14.42 -40.72 -5.40
C GLU A 388 -12.95 -40.67 -5.83
N LEU A 389 -12.15 -39.86 -5.13
CA LEU A 389 -10.70 -39.79 -5.34
C LEU A 389 -9.96 -39.94 -4.01
N TYR A 390 -8.79 -40.57 -4.06
CA TYR A 390 -7.94 -40.77 -2.89
C TYR A 390 -7.49 -39.41 -2.31
N SER A 391 -7.55 -39.27 -0.99
CA SER A 391 -7.03 -38.13 -0.25
C SER A 391 -6.49 -38.60 1.10
N GLN A 392 -5.17 -38.55 1.26
CA GLN A 392 -4.50 -38.98 2.48
C GLN A 392 -4.98 -38.15 3.68
N ARG A 393 -5.35 -38.83 4.77
CA ARG A 393 -5.86 -38.20 6.00
C ARG A 393 -4.73 -37.98 7.00
N ASN A 394 -5.03 -37.21 8.05
CA ASN A 394 -4.12 -36.93 9.16
C ASN A 394 -2.84 -36.20 8.77
N ILE A 395 -2.87 -35.56 7.60
CA ILE A 395 -1.84 -34.66 7.09
C ILE A 395 -2.51 -33.33 6.73
N CYS A 396 -1.71 -32.29 6.55
CA CYS A 396 -2.10 -31.04 5.90
C CYS A 396 -1.31 -30.96 4.58
N CYS A 397 -1.76 -30.35 3.49
CA CYS A 397 -2.83 -29.37 3.31
C CYS A 397 -3.42 -29.46 1.88
N HIS A 398 -4.16 -28.43 1.46
CA HIS A 398 -4.60 -28.13 0.10
C HIS A 398 -5.67 -29.07 -0.43
N THR A 399 -6.91 -28.61 -0.32
CA THR A 399 -8.08 -29.36 -0.72
C THR A 399 -8.66 -28.93 -2.06
N GLY A 400 -8.46 -27.68 -2.47
CA GLY A 400 -9.22 -27.08 -3.56
C GLY A 400 -10.73 -27.22 -3.28
N GLY A 401 -11.46 -27.76 -4.25
CA GLY A 401 -12.79 -28.32 -4.04
C GLY A 401 -13.95 -27.52 -4.61
N SER A 402 -13.68 -26.42 -5.30
CA SER A 402 -14.70 -25.57 -5.94
C SER A 402 -15.35 -26.26 -7.14
N ILE A 403 -16.65 -26.02 -7.33
CA ILE A 403 -17.46 -26.61 -8.40
C ILE A 403 -18.01 -25.51 -9.30
N ALA A 404 -17.79 -25.62 -10.61
CA ALA A 404 -18.36 -24.71 -11.60
C ALA A 404 -18.99 -25.49 -12.77
N PHE A 405 -19.95 -24.85 -13.44
CA PHE A 405 -20.54 -25.36 -14.68
C PHE A 405 -20.29 -24.38 -15.83
N ASP A 406 -20.02 -24.94 -17.00
CA ASP A 406 -20.07 -24.17 -18.24
C ASP A 406 -21.51 -24.08 -18.78
N LYS A 407 -21.67 -23.28 -19.85
CA LYS A 407 -22.95 -23.08 -20.54
C LYS A 407 -23.56 -24.36 -21.13
N ASP A 408 -22.76 -25.41 -21.35
CA ASP A 408 -23.18 -26.68 -21.94
C ASP A 408 -23.46 -27.75 -20.85
N GLY A 409 -23.34 -27.35 -19.58
CA GLY A 409 -23.56 -28.18 -18.41
C GLY A 409 -22.49 -29.25 -18.22
N LEU A 410 -21.24 -28.98 -18.60
CA LEU A 410 -20.08 -29.74 -18.13
C LEU A 410 -19.71 -29.27 -16.72
N LEU A 411 -19.44 -30.22 -15.84
CA LEU A 411 -19.02 -29.96 -14.47
C LEU A 411 -17.51 -29.87 -14.42
N TYR A 412 -17.01 -28.80 -13.82
CA TYR A 412 -15.61 -28.61 -13.46
C TYR A 412 -15.45 -28.73 -11.94
N LEU A 413 -14.46 -29.50 -11.50
CA LEU A 413 -14.16 -29.72 -10.09
C LEU A 413 -12.67 -29.48 -9.84
N SER A 414 -12.34 -28.53 -8.97
CA SER A 414 -10.95 -28.31 -8.55
C SER A 414 -10.54 -29.25 -7.43
N THR A 415 -9.30 -29.72 -7.44
CA THR A 415 -8.75 -30.61 -6.41
C THR A 415 -7.34 -30.15 -6.03
N GLY A 416 -7.11 -29.99 -4.72
CA GLY A 416 -5.78 -29.65 -4.20
C GLY A 416 -4.81 -30.83 -4.24
N ASP A 417 -3.53 -30.54 -4.07
CA ASP A 417 -2.44 -31.52 -4.24
C ASP A 417 -2.29 -32.52 -3.08
N ASN A 418 -2.96 -32.29 -1.95
CA ASN A 418 -2.89 -33.10 -0.74
C ASN A 418 -1.43 -33.42 -0.35
N SER A 419 -0.59 -32.39 -0.39
CA SER A 419 0.84 -32.45 -0.04
C SER A 419 1.18 -31.45 1.05
N THR A 420 2.08 -31.83 1.94
CA THR A 420 2.50 -31.05 3.09
C THR A 420 3.52 -29.99 2.69
N PRO A 421 3.23 -28.69 2.89
CA PRO A 421 4.15 -27.62 2.52
C PRO A 421 5.25 -27.34 3.57
N PHE A 422 5.15 -27.94 4.76
CA PHE A 422 6.02 -27.69 5.91
C PHE A 422 7.32 -28.50 5.87
N ASP A 423 8.24 -28.21 6.79
CA ASP A 423 9.51 -28.92 6.88
C ASP A 423 9.32 -30.36 7.38
N GLN A 424 10.13 -31.26 6.84
CA GLN A 424 10.16 -32.65 7.27
C GLN A 424 10.74 -32.74 8.69
N ALA A 425 9.90 -33.15 9.65
CA ALA A 425 10.33 -33.33 11.03
C ALA A 425 11.56 -34.26 11.11
N LYS A 426 12.56 -33.85 11.89
CA LYS A 426 13.79 -34.64 12.17
C LYS A 426 14.63 -34.97 10.92
N SER A 427 14.52 -34.21 9.84
CA SER A 427 15.40 -34.31 8.67
C SER A 427 16.52 -33.27 8.70
N LYS A 428 17.70 -33.61 8.14
CA LYS A 428 18.83 -32.68 8.01
C LYS A 428 18.59 -31.62 6.93
N PHE A 429 18.01 -32.04 5.81
CA PHE A 429 17.63 -31.17 4.69
C PHE A 429 16.11 -31.12 4.63
N VAL A 430 15.55 -29.92 4.49
CA VAL A 430 14.12 -29.65 4.65
C VAL A 430 13.59 -28.68 3.60
N ASN A 431 12.25 -28.61 3.47
CA ASN A 431 11.58 -27.89 2.39
C ASN A 431 11.83 -26.36 2.39
N ARG A 432 11.80 -25.69 3.53
CA ARG A 432 11.93 -24.23 3.72
C ARG A 432 10.95 -23.40 2.89
N GLY A 433 9.73 -23.90 2.72
CA GLY A 433 8.68 -23.21 1.97
C GLY A 433 8.86 -23.22 0.45
N PHE A 434 9.80 -23.99 -0.11
CA PHE A 434 9.89 -24.21 -1.57
C PHE A 434 8.90 -25.31 -2.00
N ALA A 435 8.99 -25.76 -3.27
CA ALA A 435 8.23 -26.91 -3.76
C ALA A 435 8.54 -28.19 -2.95
N PRO A 436 7.51 -28.90 -2.41
CA PRO A 436 7.69 -30.19 -1.77
C PRO A 436 8.06 -31.27 -2.80
N LEU A 437 9.30 -31.74 -2.75
CA LEU A 437 9.91 -32.67 -3.72
C LEU A 437 10.60 -33.87 -3.03
N ASP A 438 10.19 -34.24 -1.82
CA ASP A 438 10.87 -35.30 -1.04
C ASP A 438 10.21 -36.67 -1.24
N ASP A 439 10.75 -37.48 -2.16
CA ASP A 439 10.25 -38.83 -2.48
C ASP A 439 10.96 -39.96 -1.73
N ARG A 440 11.65 -39.65 -0.62
CA ARG A 440 12.23 -40.68 0.25
C ARG A 440 11.11 -41.56 0.84
N PRO A 441 11.31 -42.89 0.99
CA PRO A 441 10.31 -43.76 1.59
C PRO A 441 9.88 -43.28 2.98
N GLY A 442 8.56 -43.18 3.22
CA GLY A 442 7.97 -42.65 4.46
C GLY A 442 7.77 -41.13 4.50
N PHE A 443 8.17 -40.41 3.44
CA PHE A 443 8.00 -38.95 3.30
C PHE A 443 7.03 -38.58 2.18
N GLU A 444 6.18 -39.51 1.72
CA GLU A 444 5.31 -39.34 0.55
C GLU A 444 4.42 -38.09 0.64
N GLN A 445 3.97 -37.70 1.83
CA GLN A 445 3.18 -36.48 2.01
C GLN A 445 3.93 -35.20 1.60
N PHE A 446 5.26 -35.21 1.52
CA PHE A 446 6.11 -34.08 1.15
C PHE A 446 6.57 -34.10 -0.32
N ASP A 447 5.89 -34.89 -1.16
CA ASP A 447 6.21 -35.03 -2.59
C ASP A 447 4.99 -34.69 -3.46
N ALA A 448 4.88 -33.41 -3.86
CA ALA A 448 3.78 -32.96 -4.72
C ALA A 448 3.83 -33.55 -6.14
N ARG A 449 4.94 -34.21 -6.51
CA ARG A 449 5.05 -34.93 -7.79
C ARG A 449 4.21 -36.21 -7.81
N ARG A 450 3.84 -36.77 -6.65
CA ARG A 450 2.95 -37.95 -6.55
C ARG A 450 1.50 -37.63 -6.94
N SER A 451 1.11 -36.36 -6.85
CA SER A 451 -0.24 -35.86 -7.09
C SER A 451 -0.26 -34.88 -8.27
N SER A 452 0.08 -33.60 -8.07
CA SER A 452 -0.02 -32.54 -9.08
C SER A 452 0.73 -32.90 -10.37
N GLY A 453 1.96 -33.39 -10.24
CA GLY A 453 2.79 -33.85 -11.37
C GLY A 453 2.46 -35.27 -11.89
N ASN A 454 1.57 -36.01 -11.24
CA ASN A 454 1.21 -37.37 -11.63
C ASN A 454 -0.05 -37.35 -12.50
N ALA A 455 0.10 -37.77 -13.76
CA ALA A 455 -0.98 -37.82 -14.73
C ALA A 455 -2.02 -38.92 -14.43
N ASN A 456 -1.71 -39.87 -13.55
CA ASN A 456 -2.59 -40.97 -13.15
C ASN A 456 -3.26 -40.74 -11.78
N ASP A 457 -3.17 -39.52 -11.25
CA ASP A 457 -3.77 -39.09 -9.98
C ASP A 457 -4.71 -37.89 -10.22
N LEU A 458 -5.81 -37.83 -9.49
CA LEU A 458 -6.84 -36.79 -9.63
C LEU A 458 -6.62 -35.60 -8.69
N ARG A 459 -5.61 -35.63 -7.81
CA ARG A 459 -5.24 -34.53 -6.92
C ARG A 459 -4.32 -33.52 -7.62
N GLY A 460 -4.45 -32.25 -7.24
CA GLY A 460 -3.71 -31.15 -7.85
C GLY A 460 -4.12 -30.90 -9.30
N LYS A 461 -5.43 -30.96 -9.58
CA LYS A 461 -6.04 -30.89 -10.92
C LYS A 461 -7.27 -29.99 -10.93
N ILE A 462 -7.72 -29.63 -12.12
CA ILE A 462 -9.14 -29.30 -12.36
C ILE A 462 -9.69 -30.34 -13.33
N LEU A 463 -10.71 -31.05 -12.87
CA LEU A 463 -11.38 -32.13 -13.58
C LEU A 463 -12.53 -31.57 -14.40
N ARG A 464 -12.86 -32.20 -15.53
CA ARG A 464 -14.02 -31.85 -16.37
C ARG A 464 -14.76 -33.09 -16.83
N ILE A 465 -16.03 -33.20 -16.45
CA ILE A 465 -16.89 -34.37 -16.71
C ILE A 465 -18.30 -33.93 -17.13
N LYS A 466 -19.04 -34.82 -17.80
CA LYS A 466 -20.48 -34.67 -18.03
C LYS A 466 -21.23 -35.61 -17.09
N VAL A 467 -21.98 -35.08 -16.12
CA VAL A 467 -22.75 -35.92 -15.19
C VAL A 467 -24.10 -36.30 -15.80
N ASN A 468 -24.44 -37.59 -15.71
CA ASN A 468 -25.69 -38.16 -16.19
C ASN A 468 -26.77 -38.17 -15.10
N GLU A 469 -28.04 -38.33 -15.50
CA GLU A 469 -29.18 -38.31 -14.58
C GLU A 469 -29.12 -39.41 -13.50
N ASP A 470 -28.55 -40.56 -13.82
CA ASP A 470 -28.41 -41.70 -12.90
C ASP A 470 -27.25 -41.54 -11.89
N GLY A 471 -26.40 -40.53 -12.08
CA GLY A 471 -25.21 -40.28 -11.28
C GLY A 471 -23.91 -40.85 -11.86
N SER A 472 -23.97 -41.55 -13.00
CA SER A 472 -22.77 -41.85 -13.78
C SER A 472 -22.21 -40.58 -14.45
N TYR A 473 -21.02 -40.66 -15.04
CA TYR A 473 -20.47 -39.55 -15.82
C TYR A 473 -19.76 -40.03 -17.09
N ASP A 474 -19.76 -39.15 -18.08
CA ASP A 474 -19.01 -39.30 -19.33
C ASP A 474 -17.80 -38.37 -19.36
N ILE A 475 -16.79 -38.78 -20.15
CA ILE A 475 -15.60 -37.97 -20.41
C ILE A 475 -15.84 -37.10 -21.65
N PRO A 476 -15.88 -35.77 -21.52
CA PRO A 476 -16.01 -34.88 -22.67
C PRO A 476 -14.73 -34.83 -23.52
N GLU A 477 -14.90 -34.55 -24.81
CA GLU A 477 -13.75 -34.33 -25.71
C GLU A 477 -12.95 -33.08 -25.33
N GLY A 478 -11.65 -33.10 -25.60
CA GLY A 478 -10.76 -31.96 -25.36
C GLY A 478 -10.18 -31.87 -23.94
N ASN A 479 -10.34 -32.91 -23.10
CA ASN A 479 -9.56 -33.06 -21.87
C ASN A 479 -8.08 -33.31 -22.20
N LEU A 480 -7.19 -33.03 -21.24
CA LEU A 480 -5.73 -33.05 -21.45
C LEU A 480 -5.23 -34.43 -21.91
N TYR A 481 -5.81 -35.49 -21.36
CA TYR A 481 -5.49 -36.87 -21.70
C TYR A 481 -6.67 -37.59 -22.35
N PRO A 482 -6.47 -38.21 -23.54
CA PRO A 482 -7.51 -39.00 -24.18
C PRO A 482 -7.94 -40.21 -23.34
N LYS A 483 -9.23 -40.57 -23.44
CA LYS A 483 -9.77 -41.80 -22.83
C LYS A 483 -8.99 -43.03 -23.33
N GLY A 484 -8.56 -43.87 -22.39
CA GLY A 484 -7.82 -45.11 -22.67
C GLY A 484 -6.30 -44.97 -22.80
N LYS A 485 -5.74 -43.75 -22.68
CA LYS A 485 -4.29 -43.57 -22.64
C LYS A 485 -3.71 -44.14 -21.33
N GLU A 486 -2.83 -45.12 -21.44
CA GLU A 486 -2.19 -45.78 -20.30
C GLU A 486 -1.42 -44.79 -19.41
N GLY A 487 -1.48 -44.99 -18.09
CA GLY A 487 -0.80 -44.14 -17.12
C GLY A 487 -1.37 -42.72 -17.01
N THR A 488 -2.61 -42.49 -17.45
CA THR A 488 -3.28 -41.18 -17.35
C THR A 488 -4.74 -41.30 -16.92
N ARG A 489 -5.29 -40.21 -16.37
CA ARG A 489 -6.71 -40.06 -16.04
C ARG A 489 -7.40 -39.13 -17.05
N PRO A 490 -8.43 -39.60 -17.76
CA PRO A 490 -9.09 -38.81 -18.79
C PRO A 490 -10.01 -37.70 -18.24
N GLU A 491 -10.29 -37.67 -16.94
CA GLU A 491 -11.04 -36.60 -16.27
C GLU A 491 -10.26 -35.27 -16.23
N ILE A 492 -8.93 -35.31 -16.38
CA ILE A 492 -8.05 -34.16 -16.19
C ILE A 492 -8.22 -33.16 -17.34
N TYR A 493 -8.68 -31.95 -17.03
CA TYR A 493 -8.68 -30.81 -17.95
C TYR A 493 -7.46 -29.91 -17.71
N VAL A 494 -7.17 -29.61 -16.44
CA VAL A 494 -5.97 -28.89 -16.00
C VAL A 494 -5.15 -29.80 -15.10
N GLN A 495 -3.85 -29.88 -15.39
CA GLN A 495 -2.85 -30.54 -14.55
C GLN A 495 -1.91 -29.51 -13.91
N GLY A 496 -1.33 -29.85 -12.77
CA GLY A 496 -0.20 -29.11 -12.21
C GLY A 496 -0.67 -27.94 -11.37
N ASN A 497 -1.61 -28.19 -10.44
CA ASN A 497 -2.07 -27.18 -9.50
C ASN A 497 -1.67 -27.58 -8.07
N ARG A 498 -1.41 -26.58 -7.22
CA ARG A 498 -1.18 -26.75 -5.78
C ARG A 498 -2.50 -26.74 -5.01
N ASN A 499 -3.16 -25.59 -4.99
CA ASN A 499 -4.42 -25.38 -4.29
C ASN A 499 -5.34 -24.45 -5.12
N PRO A 500 -5.98 -24.98 -6.18
CA PRO A 500 -6.88 -24.20 -7.03
C PRO A 500 -8.21 -23.96 -6.29
N TYR A 501 -8.26 -22.93 -5.45
CA TYR A 501 -9.28 -22.86 -4.40
C TYR A 501 -10.65 -22.41 -4.91
N ARG A 502 -10.71 -21.34 -5.73
CA ARG A 502 -11.95 -20.87 -6.37
C ARG A 502 -11.80 -20.84 -7.86
N ILE A 503 -12.71 -21.53 -8.56
CA ILE A 503 -12.74 -21.62 -10.02
C ILE A 503 -13.95 -20.89 -10.58
N SER A 504 -13.81 -20.35 -11.78
CA SER A 504 -14.91 -19.69 -12.49
C SER A 504 -14.77 -19.90 -13.98
N ILE A 505 -15.90 -20.09 -14.66
CA ILE A 505 -15.94 -20.30 -16.11
C ILE A 505 -16.63 -19.10 -16.73
N ASP A 506 -15.94 -18.47 -17.68
CA ASP A 506 -16.53 -17.46 -18.54
C ASP A 506 -17.62 -18.11 -19.41
N GLN A 507 -18.86 -17.70 -19.19
CA GLN A 507 -20.03 -18.28 -19.83
C GLN A 507 -20.14 -17.95 -21.33
N LYS A 508 -19.35 -17.00 -21.86
CA LYS A 508 -19.29 -16.67 -23.29
C LYS A 508 -18.11 -17.31 -23.99
N THR A 509 -16.92 -17.25 -23.40
CA THR A 509 -15.69 -17.76 -24.05
C THR A 509 -15.39 -19.21 -23.71
N GLY A 510 -15.91 -19.73 -22.59
CA GLY A 510 -15.57 -21.05 -22.06
C GLY A 510 -14.20 -21.10 -21.37
N PHE A 511 -13.52 -19.96 -21.20
CA PHE A 511 -12.24 -19.91 -20.49
C PHE A 511 -12.45 -20.17 -19.00
N LEU A 512 -11.57 -20.99 -18.43
CA LEU A 512 -11.55 -21.32 -17.02
C LEU A 512 -10.54 -20.43 -16.30
N TYR A 513 -10.95 -19.82 -15.20
CA TYR A 513 -10.11 -19.00 -14.33
C TYR A 513 -10.09 -19.59 -12.93
N TRP A 514 -8.96 -19.44 -12.24
CA TRP A 514 -8.88 -19.80 -10.83
C TRP A 514 -7.81 -19.01 -10.10
N GLY A 515 -7.98 -18.88 -8.79
CA GLY A 515 -6.90 -18.48 -7.91
C GLY A 515 -6.17 -19.69 -7.35
N GLU A 516 -4.84 -19.60 -7.29
CA GLU A 516 -3.96 -20.65 -6.82
C GLU A 516 -3.04 -20.14 -5.70
N VAL A 517 -3.12 -20.80 -4.55
CA VAL A 517 -2.27 -20.51 -3.39
C VAL A 517 -0.94 -21.25 -3.55
N GLY A 518 0.15 -20.51 -3.70
CA GLY A 518 1.50 -21.04 -3.89
C GLY A 518 2.30 -21.26 -2.60
N PRO A 519 3.61 -21.57 -2.71
CA PRO A 519 4.43 -22.00 -1.56
C PRO A 519 5.05 -20.84 -0.76
N ASP A 520 5.56 -21.06 0.46
CA ASP A 520 5.86 -19.97 1.42
C ASP A 520 7.30 -19.43 1.44
N ALA A 521 8.15 -19.80 0.49
CA ALA A 521 9.53 -19.30 0.43
C ALA A 521 9.53 -17.77 0.27
N ASN A 522 10.15 -17.06 1.23
CA ASN A 522 10.20 -15.59 1.22
C ASN A 522 11.25 -15.00 0.27
N SER A 523 12.25 -15.79 -0.11
CA SER A 523 13.39 -15.31 -0.89
C SER A 523 13.78 -16.33 -1.95
N ASP A 524 14.27 -15.83 -3.08
CA ASP A 524 14.76 -16.67 -4.17
C ASP A 524 16.02 -17.42 -3.73
N SER A 525 16.17 -18.63 -4.24
CA SER A 525 17.38 -19.45 -4.12
C SER A 525 17.63 -20.13 -5.45
N LEU A 526 17.72 -19.32 -6.51
CA LEU A 526 17.62 -19.73 -7.92
C LEU A 526 18.63 -20.81 -8.31
N SER A 527 19.83 -20.82 -7.72
CA SER A 527 20.88 -21.78 -8.07
C SER A 527 20.76 -23.15 -7.38
N THR A 528 19.91 -23.28 -6.37
CA THR A 528 19.88 -24.49 -5.52
C THR A 528 18.49 -25.03 -5.21
N ARG A 529 17.48 -24.16 -5.05
CA ARG A 529 16.11 -24.57 -4.73
C ARG A 529 15.10 -24.06 -5.75
N GLY A 530 15.28 -22.85 -6.27
CA GLY A 530 14.36 -22.21 -7.21
C GLY A 530 13.85 -20.86 -6.73
N PRO A 531 12.75 -20.35 -7.32
CA PRO A 531 12.17 -19.06 -6.97
C PRO A 531 11.54 -19.06 -5.57
N ARG A 532 11.36 -17.85 -5.03
CA ARG A 532 10.45 -17.57 -3.92
C ARG A 532 9.01 -17.95 -4.30
N GLY A 533 8.13 -18.00 -3.31
CA GLY A 533 6.72 -18.29 -3.55
C GLY A 533 5.99 -17.19 -4.32
N TYR A 534 4.99 -17.57 -5.10
CA TYR A 534 3.98 -16.67 -5.69
C TYR A 534 2.58 -17.27 -5.53
N ASP A 535 1.58 -16.44 -5.26
CA ASP A 535 0.19 -16.80 -5.57
C ASP A 535 -0.11 -16.39 -7.01
N GLU A 536 -1.08 -17.07 -7.61
CA GLU A 536 -1.39 -16.93 -9.03
C GLU A 536 -2.89 -16.76 -9.25
N VAL A 537 -3.24 -15.92 -10.22
CA VAL A 537 -4.49 -16.07 -10.96
C VAL A 537 -4.15 -16.73 -12.27
N ASN A 538 -4.85 -17.80 -12.59
CA ASN A 538 -4.60 -18.63 -13.75
C ASN A 538 -5.76 -18.58 -14.75
N GLN A 539 -5.45 -18.85 -16.02
CA GLN A 539 -6.41 -18.87 -17.12
C GLN A 539 -6.12 -20.06 -18.04
N ALA A 540 -7.09 -20.97 -18.17
CA ALA A 540 -7.06 -22.06 -19.14
C ALA A 540 -8.04 -21.76 -20.30
N ARG A 541 -7.47 -21.34 -21.44
CA ARG A 541 -8.22 -21.21 -22.71
C ARG A 541 -8.55 -22.56 -23.36
N LYS A 542 -7.78 -23.57 -22.98
CA LYS A 542 -7.88 -24.98 -23.37
C LYS A 542 -7.28 -25.85 -22.25
N ALA A 543 -7.46 -27.16 -22.33
CA ALA A 543 -6.79 -28.10 -21.44
C ALA A 543 -5.26 -27.94 -21.49
N GLY A 544 -4.58 -28.05 -20.34
CA GLY A 544 -3.14 -27.79 -20.24
C GLY A 544 -2.50 -28.23 -18.92
N ASN A 545 -1.17 -28.20 -18.88
CA ASN A 545 -0.37 -28.39 -17.67
C ASN A 545 0.10 -27.01 -17.18
N PHE A 546 -0.17 -26.64 -15.92
CA PHE A 546 0.13 -25.34 -15.32
C PHE A 546 1.30 -25.40 -14.34
N GLY A 547 2.07 -26.49 -14.40
CA GLY A 547 3.46 -26.49 -13.97
C GLY A 547 3.74 -26.93 -12.54
N TRP A 548 2.85 -26.78 -11.56
CA TRP A 548 3.14 -27.20 -10.18
C TRP A 548 3.40 -28.72 -10.08
N PRO A 549 4.44 -29.19 -9.35
CA PRO A 549 5.36 -28.45 -8.47
C PRO A 549 6.71 -28.05 -9.10
N TYR A 550 6.80 -28.08 -10.42
CA TYR A 550 8.04 -27.82 -11.16
C TYR A 550 8.27 -26.33 -11.43
N PHE A 551 7.17 -25.57 -11.56
CA PHE A 551 7.20 -24.14 -11.89
C PHE A 551 6.22 -23.36 -11.02
N VAL A 552 6.40 -22.03 -10.99
CA VAL A 552 5.49 -21.05 -10.38
C VAL A 552 5.56 -19.73 -11.16
N GLY A 553 4.52 -18.91 -11.11
CA GLY A 553 4.41 -17.61 -11.77
C GLY A 553 4.54 -17.72 -13.29
N ASN A 554 5.43 -16.94 -13.88
CA ASN A 554 5.72 -17.01 -15.32
C ASN A 554 6.65 -18.18 -15.69
N ASN A 555 6.27 -19.39 -15.27
CA ASN A 555 7.07 -20.61 -15.42
C ASN A 555 8.49 -20.52 -14.80
N TYR A 556 8.65 -19.84 -13.67
CA TYR A 556 9.91 -19.83 -12.94
C TYR A 556 10.22 -21.23 -12.41
N ALA A 557 11.31 -21.83 -12.89
CA ALA A 557 11.63 -23.23 -12.61
C ALA A 557 12.19 -23.43 -11.19
N TYR A 558 11.65 -24.42 -10.48
CA TYR A 558 12.32 -25.01 -9.33
C TYR A 558 13.50 -25.89 -9.77
N VAL A 559 14.39 -26.17 -8.82
CA VAL A 559 15.57 -27.01 -9.04
C VAL A 559 15.34 -28.36 -8.37
N GLU A 560 15.73 -29.44 -9.04
CA GLU A 560 15.75 -30.77 -8.42
C GLU A 560 16.56 -30.74 -7.12
N PHE A 561 16.07 -31.43 -6.07
CA PHE A 561 16.73 -31.43 -4.77
C PHE A 561 16.66 -32.80 -4.11
N ASP A 562 17.82 -33.38 -3.82
CA ASP A 562 17.93 -34.64 -3.10
C ASP A 562 17.96 -34.37 -1.58
N TYR A 563 16.86 -34.69 -0.90
CA TYR A 563 16.70 -34.50 0.55
C TYR A 563 17.52 -35.48 1.41
N ALA A 564 18.09 -36.54 0.84
CA ALA A 564 19.01 -37.43 1.55
C ALA A 564 20.44 -36.87 1.58
N SER A 565 20.90 -36.33 0.46
CA SER A 565 22.29 -35.83 0.32
C SER A 565 22.44 -34.31 0.43
N GLY A 566 21.36 -33.55 0.24
CA GLY A 566 21.34 -32.08 0.20
C GLY A 566 21.86 -31.50 -1.11
N LYS A 567 21.99 -32.32 -2.15
CA LYS A 567 22.49 -31.90 -3.46
C LYS A 567 21.37 -31.37 -4.34
N SER A 568 21.62 -30.22 -4.96
CA SER A 568 20.78 -29.67 -6.02
C SER A 568 21.15 -30.30 -7.37
N GLY A 569 20.14 -30.63 -8.17
CA GLY A 569 20.27 -31.09 -9.55
C GLY A 569 20.13 -29.94 -10.55
N ILE A 570 19.43 -30.20 -11.65
CA ILE A 570 19.16 -29.19 -12.68
C ILE A 570 17.79 -28.52 -12.48
N PRO A 571 17.59 -27.28 -12.97
CA PRO A 571 16.26 -26.70 -13.13
C PRO A 571 15.39 -27.55 -14.05
N TYR A 572 14.09 -27.64 -13.77
CA TYR A 572 13.14 -28.36 -14.63
C TYR A 572 12.96 -27.66 -16.00
N ASP A 573 12.78 -28.46 -17.06
CA ASP A 573 12.53 -27.97 -18.43
C ASP A 573 11.04 -27.69 -18.65
N VAL A 574 10.69 -26.43 -18.92
CA VAL A 574 9.31 -25.95 -19.14
C VAL A 574 8.64 -26.63 -20.35
N ASN A 575 9.39 -26.96 -21.39
CA ASN A 575 8.84 -27.54 -22.62
C ASN A 575 8.58 -29.04 -22.48
N LYS A 576 9.26 -29.69 -21.53
CA LYS A 576 9.19 -31.13 -21.32
C LYS A 576 9.46 -31.51 -19.86
N PRO A 577 8.57 -31.18 -18.93
CA PRO A 577 8.77 -31.48 -17.52
C PRO A 577 8.80 -33.00 -17.30
N VAL A 578 9.70 -33.46 -16.42
CA VAL A 578 9.89 -34.88 -16.14
C VAL A 578 9.51 -35.19 -14.70
N ASN A 579 8.51 -36.06 -14.52
CA ASN A 579 8.17 -36.59 -13.21
C ASN A 579 9.05 -37.80 -12.86
N ASN A 580 10.18 -37.51 -12.21
CA ASN A 580 11.17 -38.48 -11.76
C ASN A 580 10.92 -39.03 -10.33
N SER A 581 9.79 -38.71 -9.70
CA SER A 581 9.47 -39.21 -8.36
C SER A 581 9.32 -40.73 -8.34
N ARG A 582 9.80 -41.35 -7.27
CA ARG A 582 9.52 -42.77 -6.93
C ARG A 582 8.04 -43.09 -6.75
N ASN A 583 7.23 -42.08 -6.43
CA ASN A 583 5.80 -42.19 -6.19
C ASN A 583 4.95 -41.92 -7.44
N ASN A 584 5.58 -41.66 -8.60
CA ASN A 584 4.84 -41.45 -9.84
C ASN A 584 4.30 -42.78 -10.39
N THR A 585 2.99 -42.83 -10.64
CA THR A 585 2.30 -43.99 -11.22
C THR A 585 1.76 -43.71 -12.62
N GLY A 586 2.01 -42.51 -13.16
CA GLY A 586 1.57 -42.09 -14.48
C GLY A 586 2.71 -41.97 -15.48
N VAL A 587 2.42 -41.29 -16.60
CA VAL A 587 3.45 -40.98 -17.59
C VAL A 587 4.56 -40.11 -16.98
N ARG A 588 5.79 -40.36 -17.40
CA ARG A 588 6.98 -39.67 -16.87
C ARG A 588 7.24 -38.32 -17.55
N GLU A 589 7.03 -38.24 -18.86
CA GLU A 589 7.16 -37.00 -19.62
C GLU A 589 5.80 -36.30 -19.66
N LEU A 590 5.74 -35.08 -19.13
CA LEU A 590 4.51 -34.30 -19.03
C LEU A 590 4.40 -33.31 -20.21
N PRO A 591 3.19 -32.83 -20.53
CA PRO A 591 3.03 -31.70 -21.45
C PRO A 591 3.79 -30.46 -20.98
N ALA A 592 4.15 -29.58 -21.92
CA ALA A 592 4.76 -28.29 -21.61
C ALA A 592 3.91 -27.50 -20.60
N ALA A 593 4.58 -26.78 -19.70
CA ALA A 593 3.90 -25.97 -18.69
C ALA A 593 3.46 -24.62 -19.29
N GLU A 594 2.21 -24.24 -19.05
CA GLU A 594 1.64 -22.94 -19.38
C GLU A 594 1.89 -21.97 -18.21
N PRO A 595 2.28 -20.71 -18.47
CA PRO A 595 2.55 -19.73 -17.42
C PRO A 595 1.27 -19.23 -16.76
N ALA A 596 1.39 -18.72 -15.54
CA ALA A 596 0.29 -18.06 -14.86
C ALA A 596 -0.19 -16.81 -15.59
N PHE A 597 -1.48 -16.49 -15.48
CA PHE A 597 -2.06 -15.30 -16.10
C PHE A 597 -1.64 -14.02 -15.35
N ILE A 598 -1.65 -14.05 -14.01
CA ILE A 598 -1.18 -12.99 -13.10
C ILE A 598 -0.50 -13.66 -11.91
N TRP A 599 0.63 -13.13 -11.41
CA TRP A 599 1.34 -13.70 -10.26
C TRP A 599 1.92 -12.64 -9.32
N TYR A 600 1.96 -12.96 -8.02
CA TYR A 600 2.50 -12.04 -7.02
C TYR A 600 3.06 -12.73 -5.76
N PRO A 601 4.19 -12.23 -5.23
CA PRO A 601 4.77 -12.73 -3.98
C PRO A 601 4.20 -11.99 -2.76
N TYR A 602 4.74 -12.29 -1.58
CA TYR A 602 4.48 -11.50 -0.37
C TYR A 602 4.93 -10.04 -0.49
N ALA A 603 6.02 -9.80 -1.24
CA ALA A 603 6.52 -8.47 -1.56
C ALA A 603 5.80 -7.89 -2.80
N VAL A 604 6.15 -6.65 -3.18
CA VAL A 604 5.67 -6.05 -4.42
C VAL A 604 6.04 -6.95 -5.60
N SER A 605 5.06 -7.24 -6.46
CA SER A 605 5.31 -7.95 -7.72
C SER A 605 5.96 -6.99 -8.72
N PRO A 606 7.11 -7.35 -9.34
CA PRO A 606 7.70 -6.53 -10.40
C PRO A 606 6.79 -6.40 -11.63
N ASP A 607 6.01 -7.44 -11.92
CA ASP A 607 5.15 -7.50 -13.11
C ASP A 607 3.75 -6.91 -12.83
N PHE A 608 3.27 -7.06 -11.58
CA PHE A 608 1.92 -6.65 -11.16
C PHE A 608 1.93 -5.89 -9.82
N PRO A 609 2.64 -4.76 -9.71
CA PRO A 609 2.84 -4.04 -8.46
C PRO A 609 1.52 -3.55 -7.84
N GLN A 610 0.48 -3.35 -8.65
CA GLN A 610 -0.83 -2.92 -8.14
C GLN A 610 -1.42 -3.91 -7.14
N LEU A 611 -1.01 -5.19 -7.15
CA LEU A 611 -1.49 -6.20 -6.21
C LEU A 611 -1.01 -5.96 -4.76
N GLY A 612 -0.03 -5.07 -4.57
CA GLY A 612 0.45 -4.63 -3.26
C GLY A 612 1.33 -5.66 -2.56
N THR A 613 1.42 -5.54 -1.23
CA THR A 613 2.24 -6.38 -0.35
C THR A 613 1.40 -7.06 0.74
N GLY A 614 2.01 -7.98 1.49
CA GLY A 614 1.39 -8.66 2.64
C GLY A 614 1.07 -10.13 2.36
N GLY A 615 0.33 -10.76 3.28
CA GLY A 615 -0.16 -12.14 3.10
C GLY A 615 -0.97 -12.28 1.81
N ARG A 616 -1.14 -13.50 1.30
CA ARG A 616 -1.70 -13.73 -0.03
C ARG A 616 -2.58 -14.97 -0.04
N ASN A 617 -3.68 -14.87 -0.78
CA ASN A 617 -4.54 -15.98 -1.11
C ASN A 617 -5.39 -15.56 -2.32
N ALA A 618 -4.87 -15.82 -3.52
CA ALA A 618 -5.51 -15.45 -4.77
C ALA A 618 -6.81 -16.22 -5.01
N MET A 619 -7.84 -15.52 -5.49
CA MET A 619 -9.10 -16.08 -5.98
C MET A 619 -9.51 -15.35 -7.26
N ALA A 620 -10.24 -16.05 -8.13
CA ALA A 620 -10.59 -15.52 -9.44
C ALA A 620 -12.01 -15.87 -9.85
N GLY A 621 -12.61 -14.93 -10.57
CA GLY A 621 -13.97 -15.00 -11.08
C GLY A 621 -14.93 -14.11 -10.29
N PRO A 622 -16.09 -13.81 -10.89
CA PRO A 622 -16.51 -14.19 -12.24
C PRO A 622 -16.07 -13.20 -13.34
N VAL A 623 -16.24 -13.59 -14.61
CA VAL A 623 -16.24 -12.65 -15.75
C VAL A 623 -17.65 -12.10 -15.94
N TYR A 624 -17.81 -10.78 -16.02
CA TYR A 624 -19.12 -10.14 -16.04
C TYR A 624 -19.61 -9.82 -17.45
N TYR A 625 -20.91 -10.04 -17.72
CA TYR A 625 -21.59 -9.66 -18.96
C TYR A 625 -23.01 -9.17 -18.67
N GLY A 626 -23.22 -7.85 -18.69
CA GLY A 626 -24.50 -7.24 -18.34
C GLY A 626 -25.65 -7.60 -19.26
N ASP A 627 -25.39 -8.03 -20.51
CA ASP A 627 -26.42 -8.49 -21.44
C ASP A 627 -27.05 -9.84 -21.06
N MET A 628 -26.45 -10.58 -20.12
CA MET A 628 -27.02 -11.81 -19.56
C MET A 628 -28.05 -11.55 -18.45
N PHE A 629 -28.23 -10.29 -18.02
CA PHE A 629 -28.99 -9.95 -16.83
C PHE A 629 -30.02 -8.83 -17.05
N PRO A 630 -31.05 -8.70 -16.18
CA PRO A 630 -32.03 -7.63 -16.29
C PRO A 630 -31.40 -6.23 -16.20
N LYS A 631 -31.78 -5.35 -17.14
CA LYS A 631 -31.24 -3.97 -17.24
C LYS A 631 -31.44 -3.15 -15.95
N ALA A 632 -32.47 -3.44 -15.16
CA ALA A 632 -32.82 -2.67 -13.96
C ALA A 632 -31.88 -2.90 -12.76
N SER A 633 -31.15 -4.00 -12.74
CA SER A 633 -30.36 -4.44 -11.57
C SER A 633 -28.90 -4.76 -11.88
N ARG A 634 -28.56 -4.93 -13.16
CA ARG A 634 -27.19 -5.18 -13.63
C ARG A 634 -26.26 -3.98 -13.43
N TYR A 635 -24.97 -4.26 -13.45
CA TYR A 635 -23.92 -3.24 -13.45
C TYR A 635 -23.78 -2.56 -14.82
N PRO A 636 -23.08 -1.41 -14.88
CA PRO A 636 -22.75 -0.76 -16.14
C PRO A 636 -22.00 -1.69 -17.09
N SER A 637 -22.24 -1.50 -18.39
CA SER A 637 -21.52 -2.21 -19.47
C SER A 637 -20.01 -1.96 -19.48
N TYR A 638 -19.51 -1.08 -18.61
CA TYR A 638 -18.07 -0.88 -18.40
C TYR A 638 -17.39 -2.19 -17.97
N TYR A 639 -18.09 -3.05 -17.22
CA TYR A 639 -17.54 -4.32 -16.72
C TYR A 639 -17.74 -5.49 -17.69
N ASP A 640 -18.36 -5.28 -18.86
CA ASP A 640 -18.60 -6.36 -19.83
C ASP A 640 -17.26 -6.95 -20.32
N GLY A 641 -17.12 -8.28 -20.19
CA GLY A 641 -15.91 -9.01 -20.57
C GLY A 641 -14.74 -8.87 -19.60
N LYS A 642 -14.92 -8.21 -18.45
CA LYS A 642 -13.86 -8.06 -17.45
C LYS A 642 -13.92 -9.14 -16.38
N LEU A 643 -12.74 -9.61 -15.96
CA LEU A 643 -12.59 -10.62 -14.90
C LEU A 643 -12.49 -9.94 -13.54
N PHE A 644 -13.34 -10.32 -12.60
CA PHE A 644 -13.17 -9.98 -11.19
C PHE A 644 -12.15 -10.94 -10.56
N ILE A 645 -11.19 -10.39 -9.84
CA ILE A 645 -10.25 -11.15 -9.01
C ILE A 645 -10.26 -10.56 -7.61
N TYR A 646 -9.95 -11.38 -6.61
CA TYR A 646 -9.98 -10.96 -5.22
C TYR A 646 -8.94 -11.73 -4.40
N ASP A 647 -8.51 -11.13 -3.30
CA ASP A 647 -7.56 -11.76 -2.38
C ASP A 647 -8.17 -11.86 -0.99
N TRP A 648 -8.20 -13.08 -0.46
CA TRP A 648 -8.82 -13.38 0.82
C TRP A 648 -8.03 -12.78 2.00
N VAL A 649 -6.70 -12.70 1.94
CA VAL A 649 -5.89 -12.14 3.03
C VAL A 649 -5.84 -10.61 2.95
N ARG A 650 -5.64 -10.07 1.76
CA ARG A 650 -5.45 -8.63 1.53
C ARG A 650 -6.78 -7.86 1.46
N GLY A 651 -7.90 -8.56 1.27
CA GLY A 651 -9.24 -7.98 1.39
C GLY A 651 -9.58 -6.96 0.32
N TRP A 652 -9.09 -7.15 -0.91
CA TRP A 652 -9.42 -6.32 -2.06
C TRP A 652 -10.15 -7.09 -3.15
N ILE A 653 -10.88 -6.36 -3.99
CA ILE A 653 -11.39 -6.81 -5.28
C ILE A 653 -10.75 -5.94 -6.36
N LYS A 654 -10.31 -6.56 -7.45
CA LYS A 654 -9.80 -5.89 -8.64
C LYS A 654 -10.50 -6.41 -9.88
N VAL A 655 -10.52 -5.58 -10.92
CA VAL A 655 -11.14 -5.89 -12.20
C VAL A 655 -10.06 -5.87 -13.26
N VAL A 656 -9.96 -6.96 -14.01
CA VAL A 656 -8.97 -7.15 -15.08
C VAL A 656 -9.66 -6.95 -16.41
N THR A 657 -9.15 -5.99 -17.17
CA THR A 657 -9.50 -5.77 -18.57
C THR A 657 -8.64 -6.68 -19.44
N MET A 658 -9.29 -7.45 -20.31
CA MET A 658 -8.63 -8.36 -21.24
C MET A 658 -8.83 -7.91 -22.68
N GLN A 659 -7.86 -8.20 -23.52
CA GLN A 659 -8.00 -8.11 -24.97
C GLN A 659 -8.99 -9.17 -25.48
N ALA A 660 -9.48 -9.01 -26.71
CA ALA A 660 -10.47 -9.93 -27.29
C ALA A 660 -10.01 -11.41 -27.35
N ASN A 661 -8.69 -11.65 -27.38
CA ASN A 661 -8.10 -12.99 -27.36
C ASN A 661 -7.92 -13.57 -25.93
N GLY A 662 -8.27 -12.81 -24.89
CA GLY A 662 -8.13 -13.17 -23.47
C GLY A 662 -6.83 -12.73 -22.80
N ASP A 663 -5.93 -12.03 -23.50
CA ASP A 663 -4.67 -11.54 -22.92
C ASP A 663 -4.92 -10.39 -21.93
N PHE A 664 -4.09 -10.28 -20.90
CA PHE A 664 -4.12 -9.16 -19.96
C PHE A 664 -3.84 -7.84 -20.69
N ASP A 665 -4.62 -6.79 -20.41
CA ASP A 665 -4.37 -5.44 -20.92
C ASP A 665 -4.15 -4.42 -19.78
N LYS A 666 -5.08 -4.38 -18.82
CA LYS A 666 -4.98 -3.54 -17.62
C LYS A 666 -5.77 -4.08 -16.44
N MET A 667 -5.54 -3.54 -15.25
CA MET A 667 -6.26 -3.91 -14.04
C MET A 667 -6.49 -2.70 -13.13
N GLU A 668 -7.69 -2.60 -12.58
CA GLU A 668 -8.10 -1.51 -11.71
C GLU A 668 -8.66 -2.03 -10.36
N PRO A 669 -8.56 -1.24 -9.27
CA PRO A 669 -9.26 -1.57 -8.03
C PRO A 669 -10.78 -1.45 -8.19
N PHE A 670 -11.54 -2.30 -7.49
CA PHE A 670 -12.98 -2.21 -7.39
C PHE A 670 -13.39 -1.95 -5.94
N MET A 671 -14.12 -0.85 -5.70
CA MET A 671 -14.54 -0.42 -4.36
C MET A 671 -13.39 -0.34 -3.34
N SER A 672 -12.26 0.27 -3.69
CA SER A 672 -11.04 0.31 -2.84
C SER A 672 -11.23 0.92 -1.44
N GLY A 673 -12.25 1.75 -1.25
CA GLY A 673 -12.63 2.28 0.06
C GLY A 673 -13.49 1.35 0.92
N THR A 674 -13.90 0.19 0.38
CA THR A 674 -14.78 -0.77 1.07
C THR A 674 -13.98 -1.84 1.78
N LYS A 675 -14.35 -2.13 3.02
CA LYS A 675 -13.75 -3.22 3.79
C LYS A 675 -14.41 -4.55 3.45
N PHE A 676 -13.57 -5.52 3.08
CA PHE A 676 -13.97 -6.91 2.89
C PHE A 676 -13.32 -7.80 3.94
N ASN A 677 -14.10 -8.75 4.50
CA ASN A 677 -13.67 -9.62 5.59
C ASN A 677 -13.37 -11.01 5.06
N ALA A 678 -12.24 -11.15 4.36
CA ALA A 678 -11.77 -12.45 3.87
C ALA A 678 -12.81 -13.15 2.96
N ILE A 679 -13.03 -12.56 1.78
CA ILE A 679 -13.96 -13.08 0.77
C ILE A 679 -13.49 -14.47 0.37
N ILE A 680 -14.31 -15.48 0.66
CA ILE A 680 -14.02 -16.89 0.34
C ILE A 680 -14.70 -17.31 -0.95
N ASP A 681 -15.77 -16.63 -1.36
CA ASP A 681 -16.51 -16.97 -2.58
C ASP A 681 -17.25 -15.75 -3.16
N MET A 682 -17.42 -15.73 -4.48
CA MET A 682 -18.05 -14.65 -5.24
C MET A 682 -18.83 -15.20 -6.44
N GLU A 683 -20.14 -14.92 -6.50
CA GLU A 683 -21.01 -15.30 -7.62
C GLU A 683 -21.83 -14.11 -8.14
N VAL A 684 -22.20 -14.15 -9.43
CA VAL A 684 -23.22 -13.24 -10.00
C VAL A 684 -24.59 -13.89 -9.90
N GLY A 685 -25.53 -13.23 -9.24
CA GLY A 685 -26.92 -13.68 -9.15
C GLY A 685 -27.68 -13.51 -10.48
N PRO A 686 -28.84 -14.18 -10.66
CA PRO A 686 -29.68 -14.01 -11.85
C PRO A 686 -30.23 -12.57 -12.01
N ASP A 687 -30.11 -11.73 -10.98
CA ASP A 687 -30.39 -10.29 -11.03
C ASP A 687 -29.19 -9.45 -11.54
N GLY A 688 -28.05 -10.07 -11.85
CA GLY A 688 -26.86 -9.41 -12.37
C GLY A 688 -26.01 -8.70 -11.33
N LYS A 689 -26.18 -9.00 -10.04
CA LYS A 689 -25.41 -8.42 -8.94
C LYS A 689 -24.36 -9.39 -8.42
N LEU A 690 -23.27 -8.86 -7.86
CA LEU A 690 -22.27 -9.69 -7.19
C LEU A 690 -22.69 -9.98 -5.75
N TYR A 691 -22.66 -11.25 -5.38
CA TYR A 691 -22.83 -11.72 -4.02
C TYR A 691 -21.47 -12.20 -3.52
N LEU A 692 -21.17 -11.92 -2.25
CA LEU A 692 -19.91 -12.23 -1.60
C LEU A 692 -20.16 -13.06 -0.35
N LEU A 693 -19.48 -14.20 -0.25
CA LEU A 693 -19.38 -14.96 0.99
C LEU A 693 -18.07 -14.59 1.69
N GLU A 694 -18.17 -14.19 2.95
CA GLU A 694 -17.05 -13.73 3.76
C GLU A 694 -16.78 -14.70 4.90
N TYR A 695 -15.54 -15.21 4.97
CA TYR A 695 -15.09 -16.16 5.99
C TYR A 695 -14.96 -15.52 7.37
N GLY A 696 -14.71 -14.20 7.42
CA GLY A 696 -14.37 -13.49 8.65
C GLY A 696 -12.90 -13.64 9.03
N ASN A 697 -12.46 -12.88 10.03
CA ASN A 697 -11.05 -12.80 10.39
C ASN A 697 -10.73 -13.73 11.58
N GLY A 698 -10.43 -14.98 11.27
CA GLY A 698 -10.01 -15.99 12.24
C GLY A 698 -10.04 -17.40 11.65
N TRP A 699 -8.87 -18.05 11.55
CA TRP A 699 -8.77 -19.39 10.96
C TRP A 699 -9.41 -20.46 11.84
N PHE A 700 -10.06 -21.43 11.20
CA PHE A 700 -10.68 -22.59 11.84
C PHE A 700 -11.65 -22.27 12.99
N SER A 701 -12.19 -21.05 13.00
CA SER A 701 -13.09 -20.55 14.04
C SER A 701 -14.40 -20.04 13.47
N LYS A 702 -15.36 -19.90 14.39
CA LYS A 702 -16.59 -19.18 14.17
C LYS A 702 -16.29 -17.69 14.27
N ASN A 703 -16.59 -16.90 13.23
CA ASN A 703 -16.12 -15.51 13.15
C ASN A 703 -17.28 -14.50 13.19
N PRO A 704 -17.28 -13.51 14.10
CA PRO A 704 -18.38 -12.54 14.22
C PRO A 704 -18.49 -11.59 13.02
N ASP A 705 -17.41 -11.47 12.23
CA ASP A 705 -17.33 -10.65 11.03
C ASP A 705 -17.44 -11.47 9.73
N SER A 706 -17.79 -12.76 9.83
CA SER A 706 -18.21 -13.55 8.68
C SER A 706 -19.62 -13.16 8.24
N GLY A 707 -19.94 -13.41 6.99
CA GLY A 707 -21.26 -13.01 6.49
C GLY A 707 -21.48 -13.25 5.01
N LEU A 708 -22.71 -12.97 4.61
CA LEU A 708 -23.15 -12.94 3.23
C LEU A 708 -23.52 -11.50 2.89
N SER A 709 -22.95 -10.98 1.82
CA SER A 709 -23.23 -9.63 1.34
C SER A 709 -23.48 -9.61 -0.16
N ARG A 710 -24.02 -8.49 -0.64
CA ARG A 710 -24.30 -8.24 -2.05
C ARG A 710 -23.85 -6.83 -2.40
N ILE A 711 -23.31 -6.65 -3.58
CA ILE A 711 -22.94 -5.34 -4.10
C ILE A 711 -24.08 -4.82 -4.99
N ASP A 712 -24.64 -3.68 -4.62
CA ASP A 712 -25.67 -2.95 -5.37
C ASP A 712 -25.04 -1.80 -6.14
N PHE A 713 -25.51 -1.50 -7.36
CA PHE A 713 -25.09 -0.34 -8.14
C PHE A 713 -26.20 0.72 -8.21
N ASN A 714 -25.88 1.96 -7.85
CA ASN A 714 -26.77 3.11 -7.95
C ASN A 714 -26.40 3.99 -9.16
N ALA A 715 -27.22 3.89 -10.22
CA ALA A 715 -27.12 4.74 -11.40
C ALA A 715 -27.73 6.14 -11.23
N GLY A 716 -28.46 6.37 -10.14
CA GLY A 716 -29.15 7.62 -9.85
C GLY A 716 -28.35 8.57 -8.96
N ASN A 717 -29.08 9.50 -8.36
CA ASN A 717 -28.58 10.48 -7.39
C ASN A 717 -28.07 9.79 -6.10
N ARG A 718 -26.99 10.30 -5.50
CA ARG A 718 -26.37 9.72 -4.30
C ARG A 718 -26.52 10.64 -3.09
N SER A 719 -26.53 10.06 -1.89
CA SER A 719 -26.54 10.86 -0.67
C SER A 719 -25.22 11.64 -0.55
N PRO A 720 -25.27 12.86 0.02
CA PRO A 720 -24.05 13.60 0.37
C PRO A 720 -23.12 12.78 1.26
N VAL A 721 -21.82 13.02 1.17
CA VAL A 721 -20.81 12.38 2.03
C VAL A 721 -20.28 13.39 3.03
N VAL A 722 -20.40 13.10 4.32
CA VAL A 722 -19.80 13.90 5.41
C VAL A 722 -18.46 13.30 5.80
N LYS A 723 -17.36 13.99 5.48
CA LYS A 723 -16.00 13.54 5.79
C LYS A 723 -15.60 13.78 7.25
N GLY A 724 -16.13 14.84 7.85
CA GLY A 724 -15.83 15.17 9.23
C GLY A 724 -16.51 16.45 9.67
N VAL A 725 -16.55 16.63 10.99
CA VAL A 725 -17.02 17.84 11.65
C VAL A 725 -15.97 18.23 12.68
N THR A 726 -15.62 19.51 12.71
CA THR A 726 -14.62 20.07 13.61
C THR A 726 -15.23 21.23 14.39
N VAL A 727 -14.66 21.48 15.58
CA VAL A 727 -15.00 22.61 16.42
C VAL A 727 -13.72 23.30 16.88
N ASP A 728 -13.72 24.62 16.91
CA ASP A 728 -12.57 25.42 17.35
C ASP A 728 -12.28 25.28 18.85
N LYS A 729 -13.32 25.06 19.66
CA LYS A 729 -13.24 24.84 21.10
C LYS A 729 -14.26 23.79 21.54
N THR A 730 -13.83 22.87 22.39
CA THR A 730 -14.69 21.81 22.94
C THR A 730 -15.24 22.16 24.32
N SER A 731 -14.72 23.20 24.98
CA SER A 731 -15.22 23.65 26.28
C SER A 731 -14.92 25.12 26.57
N GLY A 732 -15.62 25.70 27.53
CA GLY A 732 -15.38 27.06 28.02
C GLY A 732 -16.47 27.57 28.96
N ALA A 733 -16.17 28.66 29.68
CA ALA A 733 -17.13 29.32 30.57
C ALA A 733 -18.31 29.93 29.81
N LEU A 734 -19.44 30.06 30.51
CA LEU A 734 -20.65 30.67 29.95
C LEU A 734 -20.54 32.21 29.91
N PRO A 735 -21.01 32.88 28.84
CA PRO A 735 -21.54 32.28 27.60
C PRO A 735 -20.42 31.69 26.74
N PHE A 736 -20.56 30.42 26.38
CA PHE A 736 -19.55 29.69 25.64
C PHE A 736 -19.85 29.74 24.15
N THR A 737 -18.95 30.32 23.35
CA THR A 737 -19.11 30.38 21.89
C THR A 737 -18.19 29.38 21.22
N ALA A 738 -18.78 28.55 20.36
CA ALA A 738 -18.08 27.56 19.54
C ALA A 738 -18.45 27.72 18.06
N THR A 739 -17.49 27.46 17.20
CA THR A 739 -17.64 27.47 15.76
C THR A 739 -17.43 26.07 15.21
N PHE A 740 -18.52 25.51 14.69
CA PHE A 740 -18.56 24.21 14.03
C PHE A 740 -18.34 24.37 12.53
N THR A 741 -17.51 23.50 11.95
CA THR A 741 -17.28 23.43 10.50
C THR A 741 -17.44 21.98 10.07
N VAL A 742 -18.13 21.74 8.96
CA VAL A 742 -18.32 20.40 8.40
C VAL A 742 -17.69 20.29 7.03
N GLU A 743 -16.89 19.26 6.80
CA GLU A 743 -16.45 18.93 5.45
C GLU A 743 -17.44 17.92 4.87
N ALA A 744 -18.22 18.34 3.89
CA ALA A 744 -19.14 17.47 3.17
C ALA A 744 -19.13 17.77 1.68
N VAL A 745 -19.34 16.73 0.87
CA VAL A 745 -19.37 16.81 -0.59
C VAL A 745 -20.57 16.05 -1.11
N ASP A 746 -21.23 16.64 -2.10
CA ASP A 746 -22.23 15.94 -2.89
C ASP A 746 -21.54 15.21 -4.05
N PRO A 747 -21.78 13.90 -4.27
CA PRO A 747 -21.14 13.17 -5.35
C PRO A 747 -21.48 13.70 -6.76
N GLU A 748 -22.65 14.30 -6.94
CA GLU A 748 -23.07 14.99 -8.18
C GLU A 748 -22.60 16.46 -8.23
N LYS A 749 -21.91 16.93 -7.18
CA LYS A 749 -21.45 18.31 -6.96
C LYS A 749 -22.60 19.31 -6.86
N ASP A 750 -23.77 18.86 -6.42
CA ASP A 750 -24.91 19.73 -6.18
C ASP A 750 -24.74 20.61 -4.93
N PRO A 751 -25.40 21.79 -4.86
CA PRO A 751 -25.39 22.63 -3.66
C PRO A 751 -26.04 21.95 -2.46
N LEU A 752 -25.36 21.94 -1.31
CA LEU A 752 -25.78 21.28 -0.08
C LEU A 752 -26.51 22.22 0.91
N THR A 753 -27.36 21.64 1.76
CA THR A 753 -28.00 22.31 2.91
C THR A 753 -27.63 21.58 4.19
N TYR A 754 -27.30 22.33 5.24
CA TYR A 754 -26.78 21.80 6.52
C TYR A 754 -27.76 22.10 7.65
N VAL A 755 -28.22 21.08 8.36
CA VAL A 755 -29.10 21.20 9.53
C VAL A 755 -28.34 20.73 10.76
N TRP A 756 -27.96 21.67 11.61
CA TRP A 756 -27.23 21.45 12.86
C TRP A 756 -28.23 21.16 13.99
N ASP A 757 -28.11 19.99 14.62
CA ASP A 757 -28.77 19.62 15.87
C ASP A 757 -27.78 19.90 17.00
N LEU A 758 -28.14 20.79 17.93
CA LEU A 758 -27.23 21.26 18.98
C LEU A 758 -27.28 20.39 20.24
N GLY A 759 -28.01 19.25 20.23
CA GLY A 759 -28.08 18.32 21.36
C GLY A 759 -28.99 18.77 22.52
N ASN A 760 -29.57 19.96 22.42
CA ASN A 760 -30.53 20.54 23.40
C ASN A 760 -31.96 20.67 22.84
N GLY A 761 -32.22 20.06 21.68
CA GLY A 761 -33.49 20.18 20.95
C GLY A 761 -33.58 21.38 20.01
N GLU A 762 -32.59 22.29 20.01
CA GLU A 762 -32.47 23.37 19.03
C GLU A 762 -31.87 22.85 17.71
N ARG A 763 -32.45 23.30 16.59
CA ARG A 763 -31.95 22.99 15.25
C ARG A 763 -31.78 24.24 14.41
N ILE A 764 -30.62 24.39 13.77
CA ILE A 764 -30.28 25.56 12.95
C ILE A 764 -29.92 25.10 11.53
N THR A 765 -30.46 25.77 10.51
CA THR A 765 -30.14 25.46 9.10
C THR A 765 -29.20 26.50 8.50
N THR A 766 -28.13 26.07 7.84
CA THR A 766 -27.18 26.92 7.12
C THR A 766 -27.01 26.45 5.67
N LYS A 767 -26.60 27.37 4.79
CA LYS A 767 -26.15 27.07 3.41
C LYS A 767 -24.64 26.92 3.31
N GLU A 768 -23.93 27.57 4.22
CA GLU A 768 -22.48 27.41 4.36
C GLU A 768 -22.20 26.19 5.26
N PRO A 769 -21.08 25.49 5.03
CA PRO A 769 -20.63 24.34 5.84
C PRO A 769 -20.12 24.74 7.24
N LYS A 770 -20.72 25.75 7.85
CA LYS A 770 -20.25 26.38 9.09
C LYS A 770 -21.41 26.91 9.93
N LEU A 771 -21.30 26.75 11.25
CA LEU A 771 -22.18 27.35 12.25
C LEU A 771 -21.35 27.92 13.41
N THR A 772 -21.58 29.18 13.78
CA THR A 772 -21.10 29.73 15.06
C THR A 772 -22.29 29.87 15.99
N HIS A 773 -22.22 29.26 17.18
CA HIS A 773 -23.30 29.26 18.16
C HIS A 773 -22.76 29.57 19.58
N THR A 774 -23.60 30.23 20.38
CA THR A 774 -23.27 30.63 21.76
C THR A 774 -24.19 29.91 22.75
N PHE A 775 -23.63 28.97 23.50
CA PHE A 775 -24.30 28.25 24.58
C PHE A 775 -24.32 29.12 25.83
N THR A 776 -25.53 29.40 26.35
CA THR A 776 -25.74 30.25 27.53
C THR A 776 -26.14 29.46 28.77
N GLN A 777 -26.45 28.18 28.61
CA GLN A 777 -26.83 27.27 29.70
C GLN A 777 -25.74 26.25 29.95
N LEU A 778 -25.56 25.90 31.22
CA LEU A 778 -24.65 24.86 31.67
C LEU A 778 -25.10 23.51 31.10
N GLY A 779 -24.20 22.79 30.42
CA GLY A 779 -24.47 21.43 29.98
C GLY A 779 -23.47 20.86 28.97
N ASP A 780 -23.62 19.56 28.75
CA ASP A 780 -22.95 18.78 27.71
C ASP A 780 -23.84 18.75 26.46
N TYR A 781 -23.33 19.24 25.33
CA TYR A 781 -24.07 19.37 24.08
C TYR A 781 -23.45 18.48 23.00
N ASP A 782 -24.20 17.45 22.60
CA ASP A 782 -23.83 16.55 21.51
C ASP A 782 -24.30 17.12 20.17
N VAL A 783 -23.41 17.88 19.51
CA VAL A 783 -23.72 18.55 18.25
C VAL A 783 -23.53 17.60 17.08
N GLN A 784 -24.52 17.54 16.18
CA GLN A 784 -24.48 16.76 14.93
C GLN A 784 -25.02 17.60 13.78
N VAL A 785 -24.49 17.41 12.57
CA VAL A 785 -25.05 18.03 11.36
C VAL A 785 -25.62 16.98 10.41
N GLU A 786 -26.84 17.23 9.93
CA GLU A 786 -27.46 16.52 8.82
C GLU A 786 -27.28 17.35 7.54
N VAL A 787 -26.62 16.77 6.55
CA VAL A 787 -26.34 17.37 5.25
C VAL A 787 -27.29 16.80 4.22
N SER A 788 -27.86 17.66 3.37
CA SER A 788 -28.84 17.26 2.37
C SER A 788 -28.59 17.91 1.02
N ASP A 789 -28.89 17.17 -0.05
CA ASP A 789 -28.83 17.63 -1.43
C ASP A 789 -30.21 18.18 -1.91
N PRO A 790 -30.31 18.72 -3.15
CA PRO A 790 -31.60 19.13 -3.73
C PRO A 790 -32.57 17.96 -3.95
N GLY A 791 -32.06 16.75 -4.11
CA GLY A 791 -32.82 15.48 -4.20
C GLY A 791 -33.45 15.03 -2.88
N LYS A 792 -33.16 15.73 -1.77
CA LYS A 792 -33.55 15.41 -0.39
C LYS A 792 -32.94 14.13 0.16
N LEU A 793 -31.87 13.61 -0.45
CA LEU A 793 -31.02 12.60 0.16
C LEU A 793 -30.17 13.26 1.25
N LYS A 794 -29.79 12.46 2.26
CA LYS A 794 -29.26 12.97 3.52
C LYS A 794 -28.11 12.11 4.04
N ALA A 795 -27.18 12.76 4.73
CA ALA A 795 -26.16 12.11 5.53
C ALA A 795 -25.94 12.86 6.84
N LYS A 796 -25.50 12.15 7.88
CA LYS A 796 -25.25 12.72 9.21
C LYS A 796 -23.77 12.63 9.56
N SER A 797 -23.26 13.64 10.24
CA SER A 797 -21.91 13.62 10.81
C SER A 797 -21.81 12.69 12.01
N ALA A 798 -20.58 12.36 12.40
CA ALA A 798 -20.30 11.96 13.77
C ALA A 798 -20.72 13.07 14.76
N ILE A 799 -20.91 12.70 16.02
CA ILE A 799 -21.27 13.64 17.10
C ILE A 799 -20.01 14.34 17.60
N VAL A 800 -20.09 15.66 17.80
CA VAL A 800 -19.08 16.47 18.47
C VAL A 800 -19.66 16.97 19.78
N SER A 801 -19.12 16.48 20.89
CA SER A 801 -19.51 16.94 22.22
C SER A 801 -18.80 18.25 22.56
N VAL A 802 -19.55 19.24 23.01
CA VAL A 802 -19.03 20.48 23.60
C VAL A 802 -19.56 20.69 25.02
N TYR A 803 -18.70 21.21 25.90
CA TYR A 803 -18.96 21.32 27.33
C TYR A 803 -19.06 22.80 27.71
N ALA A 804 -20.29 23.32 27.83
CA ALA A 804 -20.50 24.73 28.12
C ALA A 804 -20.64 24.95 29.63
N GLY A 805 -19.74 25.72 30.22
CA GLY A 805 -19.67 25.98 31.66
C GLY A 805 -18.66 25.12 32.43
N ASN A 806 -17.69 24.50 31.75
CA ASN A 806 -16.49 23.93 32.36
C ASN A 806 -15.24 24.25 31.51
N ILE A 807 -14.09 24.47 32.14
CA ILE A 807 -12.81 24.83 31.55
C ILE A 807 -11.78 23.82 32.05
N ALA A 808 -10.97 23.27 31.15
CA ALA A 808 -9.92 22.35 31.56
C ALA A 808 -8.95 23.04 32.53
N PRO A 809 -8.58 22.39 33.64
CA PRO A 809 -7.73 23.01 34.66
C PRO A 809 -6.32 23.27 34.13
N GLU A 810 -5.70 24.36 34.56
CA GLU A 810 -4.32 24.71 34.25
C GLU A 810 -3.38 24.09 35.30
N VAL A 811 -2.46 23.23 34.87
CA VAL A 811 -1.45 22.62 35.75
C VAL A 811 -0.10 23.26 35.48
N THR A 812 0.58 23.71 36.53
CA THR A 812 1.92 24.32 36.45
C THR A 812 2.88 23.62 37.40
N ILE A 813 4.10 23.34 36.95
CA ILE A 813 5.19 22.83 37.80
C ILE A 813 6.20 23.95 38.05
N LYS A 814 6.48 24.26 39.32
CA LYS A 814 7.51 25.21 39.74
C LYS A 814 8.68 24.46 40.36
N ILE A 815 9.90 24.73 39.89
CA ILE A 815 11.14 24.26 40.51
C ILE A 815 11.67 25.31 41.47
N LYS A 816 12.09 24.90 42.67
CA LYS A 816 12.81 25.75 43.62
C LYS A 816 14.31 25.67 43.34
N GLY A 817 14.90 26.77 42.88
CA GLY A 817 16.30 26.86 42.50
C GLY A 817 16.45 26.99 40.98
N ASN A 818 17.55 26.45 40.46
CA ASN A 818 17.87 26.53 39.03
C ASN A 818 16.84 25.77 38.16
N GLN A 819 16.29 26.44 37.16
CA GLN A 819 15.29 25.88 36.24
C GLN A 819 15.89 25.27 34.96
N SER A 820 17.20 25.37 34.76
CA SER A 820 17.91 24.78 33.62
C SER A 820 18.61 23.47 33.96
N PHE A 821 19.14 23.36 35.18
CA PHE A 821 20.03 22.28 35.57
C PHE A 821 19.57 21.57 36.84
N TYR A 822 19.73 20.25 36.88
CA TYR A 822 19.76 19.49 38.13
C TYR A 822 21.21 19.32 38.57
N PHE A 823 21.51 19.46 39.86
CA PHE A 823 22.88 19.27 40.37
C PHE A 823 23.03 17.86 40.95
N PRO A 824 23.92 17.00 40.41
CA PRO A 824 24.12 15.65 40.93
C PRO A 824 24.36 15.63 42.44
N GLY A 825 23.67 14.72 43.16
CA GLY A 825 23.72 14.63 44.62
C GLY A 825 22.86 15.65 45.37
N GLN A 826 22.19 16.58 44.68
CA GLN A 826 21.19 17.48 45.25
C GLN A 826 19.79 17.10 44.76
N GLN A 827 18.81 17.08 45.66
CA GLN A 827 17.42 16.80 45.28
C GLN A 827 16.81 18.00 44.55
N VAL A 828 16.00 17.73 43.53
CA VAL A 828 15.18 18.73 42.83
C VAL A 828 13.89 18.93 43.62
N SER A 829 13.76 20.11 44.22
CA SER A 829 12.53 20.51 44.93
C SER A 829 11.53 21.12 43.96
N TYR A 830 10.30 20.63 43.97
CA TYR A 830 9.23 21.09 43.09
C TYR A 830 7.92 21.33 43.84
N GLU A 831 7.06 22.11 43.20
CA GLU A 831 5.69 22.39 43.63
C GLU A 831 4.79 22.44 42.40
N VAL A 832 3.75 21.63 42.38
CA VAL A 832 2.73 21.61 41.34
C VAL A 832 1.53 22.42 41.82
N THR A 833 1.15 23.41 41.04
CA THR A 833 -0.05 24.22 41.28
C THR A 833 -1.08 23.93 40.22
N VAL A 834 -2.32 23.71 40.66
CA VAL A 834 -3.48 23.57 39.79
C VAL A 834 -4.29 24.86 39.93
N ASN A 835 -4.62 25.47 38.81
CA ASN A 835 -5.54 26.58 38.71
C ASN A 835 -6.70 26.15 37.81
N ASP A 836 -7.86 25.94 38.40
CA ASP A 836 -9.08 25.68 37.64
C ASP A 836 -9.89 26.98 37.61
N PRO A 837 -10.06 27.61 36.43
CA PRO A 837 -10.85 28.83 36.31
C PRO A 837 -12.31 28.69 36.77
N ASP A 838 -12.86 27.47 36.77
CA ASP A 838 -14.26 27.18 37.10
C ASP A 838 -14.44 26.54 38.49
N ASP A 839 -13.37 26.01 39.10
CA ASP A 839 -13.33 25.63 40.52
C ASP A 839 -12.19 26.35 41.27
N PRO A 840 -12.46 27.52 41.88
CA PRO A 840 -11.48 28.24 42.69
C PRO A 840 -10.94 27.44 43.88
N ASN A 841 -11.58 26.33 44.28
CA ASN A 841 -11.15 25.43 45.35
C ASN A 841 -10.40 24.20 44.85
N ALA A 842 -10.19 24.02 43.53
CA ALA A 842 -9.48 22.86 42.96
C ALA A 842 -8.07 22.68 43.56
N ALA A 843 -7.41 23.79 43.91
CA ALA A 843 -6.12 23.77 44.60
C ALA A 843 -6.17 23.16 46.02
N GLY A 844 -7.35 23.03 46.61
CA GLY A 844 -7.58 22.46 47.95
C GLY A 844 -7.81 20.95 47.98
N ASP A 845 -8.09 20.31 46.84
CA ASP A 845 -8.27 18.86 46.71
C ASP A 845 -7.51 18.32 45.49
N LEU A 846 -6.28 17.87 45.75
CA LEU A 846 -5.37 17.35 44.73
C LEU A 846 -5.46 15.82 44.58
N SER A 847 -6.56 15.20 44.99
CA SER A 847 -6.73 13.73 44.96
C SER A 847 -6.66 13.13 43.55
N THR A 848 -6.91 13.93 42.51
CA THR A 848 -6.84 13.56 41.09
C THR A 848 -5.54 14.05 40.42
N LEU A 849 -4.61 14.62 41.18
CA LEU A 849 -3.30 15.03 40.69
C LEU A 849 -2.38 13.80 40.53
N PHE A 850 -1.86 13.62 39.32
CA PHE A 850 -0.85 12.63 39.01
C PHE A 850 0.47 13.32 38.67
N VAL A 851 1.52 13.07 39.46
CA VAL A 851 2.87 13.63 39.26
C VAL A 851 3.85 12.48 39.04
N TYR A 852 4.69 12.61 38.00
CA TYR A 852 5.62 11.58 37.59
C TYR A 852 6.99 12.16 37.26
N ALA A 853 8.05 11.53 37.76
CA ALA A 853 9.43 11.91 37.46
C ALA A 853 10.19 10.77 36.75
N ASP A 854 11.04 11.13 35.79
CA ASP A 854 11.96 10.21 35.12
C ASP A 854 13.34 10.82 34.87
N TYR A 855 14.33 9.96 34.61
CA TYR A 855 15.71 10.32 34.26
C TYR A 855 16.14 9.60 32.99
N ILE A 856 16.56 10.37 31.98
CA ILE A 856 16.78 9.87 30.61
C ILE A 856 18.22 10.17 30.20
N SER A 857 18.88 9.19 29.57
CA SER A 857 20.25 9.33 29.04
C SER A 857 20.24 9.30 27.50
N GLY A 858 20.36 10.46 26.84
CA GLY A 858 20.40 10.55 25.36
C GLY A 858 19.63 11.75 24.79
N LEU A 859 19.99 12.17 23.57
CA LEU A 859 19.55 13.41 22.89
C LEU A 859 18.15 13.32 22.23
N ASP A 860 17.20 12.59 22.82
CA ASP A 860 15.81 12.60 22.35
C ASP A 860 14.83 12.98 23.47
N GLN A 861 14.51 14.28 23.54
CA GLN A 861 13.51 14.81 24.48
C GLN A 861 12.09 14.25 24.20
N ALA A 862 11.84 13.66 23.02
CA ALA A 862 10.55 13.05 22.68
C ALA A 862 10.32 11.70 23.40
N GLU A 863 11.36 11.06 23.95
CA GLU A 863 11.19 9.86 24.80
C GLU A 863 10.60 10.17 26.17
N ALA A 864 10.75 11.40 26.67
CA ALA A 864 10.37 11.76 28.03
C ALA A 864 8.86 11.82 28.28
N SER A 865 8.10 12.14 27.23
CA SER A 865 6.65 12.14 27.26
C SER A 865 6.07 10.72 27.16
N LYS A 866 6.87 9.70 26.79
CA LYS A 866 6.39 8.34 26.50
C LYS A 866 5.83 7.60 27.70
N GLY A 867 6.35 7.81 28.91
CA GLY A 867 5.83 7.17 30.12
C GLY A 867 4.32 7.42 30.35
N HIS A 868 3.86 8.63 30.02
CA HIS A 868 2.46 9.06 30.07
C HIS A 868 1.71 8.80 28.75
N LEU A 869 2.39 8.93 27.59
CA LEU A 869 1.81 8.67 26.25
C LEU A 869 1.58 7.18 25.93
N ILE A 870 2.27 6.22 26.58
CA ILE A 870 2.14 4.78 26.29
C ILE A 870 0.69 4.27 26.39
N MET A 871 -0.14 4.85 27.25
CA MET A 871 -1.56 4.48 27.33
C MET A 871 -2.36 4.99 26.12
N THR A 872 -2.10 6.22 25.66
CA THR A 872 -2.75 6.81 24.48
C THR A 872 -2.30 6.11 23.20
N GLU A 873 -1.01 5.79 23.06
CA GLU A 873 -0.45 5.07 21.92
C GLU A 873 -0.91 3.61 21.85
N ALA A 874 -1.05 2.92 22.99
CA ALA A 874 -1.60 1.56 23.02
C ALA A 874 -3.07 1.51 22.58
N MET A 875 -3.86 2.54 22.86
CA MET A 875 -5.25 2.64 22.37
C MET A 875 -5.31 2.85 20.85
N ILE A 876 -4.43 3.68 20.29
CA ILE A 876 -4.31 3.85 18.84
C ILE A 876 -3.77 2.57 18.19
N GLY A 877 -2.77 1.94 18.79
CA GLY A 877 -2.20 0.67 18.36
C GLY A 877 -3.24 -0.46 18.30
N LYS A 878 -4.18 -0.51 19.25
CA LYS A 878 -5.30 -1.46 19.23
C LYS A 878 -6.23 -1.23 18.04
N SER A 879 -6.52 0.03 17.73
CA SER A 879 -7.32 0.40 16.55
C SER A 879 -6.59 0.04 15.24
N LEU A 880 -5.28 0.27 15.18
CA LEU A 880 -4.42 -0.10 14.05
C LEU A 880 -4.38 -1.63 13.85
N VAL A 881 -4.19 -2.41 14.91
CA VAL A 881 -4.24 -3.88 14.82
C VAL A 881 -5.59 -4.39 14.30
N SER A 882 -6.68 -3.71 14.65
CA SER A 882 -8.04 -4.08 14.24
C SER A 882 -8.38 -3.67 12.79
N SER A 883 -7.64 -2.70 12.25
CA SER A 883 -7.81 -2.19 10.88
C SER A 883 -6.81 -2.79 9.89
N LEU A 884 -5.65 -3.24 10.36
CA LEU A 884 -4.64 -3.96 9.57
C LEU A 884 -4.98 -5.46 9.44
N THR A 885 -4.34 -6.15 8.49
CA THR A 885 -4.49 -7.59 8.24
C THR A 885 -3.85 -8.47 9.33
N CYS A 886 -3.29 -7.86 10.38
CA CYS A 886 -2.63 -8.54 11.49
C CYS A 886 -3.53 -9.56 12.19
N LYS A 887 -4.84 -9.26 12.32
CA LYS A 887 -5.83 -10.14 12.98
C LYS A 887 -6.11 -11.44 12.24
N THR A 888 -5.77 -11.51 10.96
CA THR A 888 -5.94 -12.73 10.17
C THR A 888 -4.99 -13.82 10.65
N CYS A 889 -3.77 -13.45 11.06
CA CYS A 889 -2.75 -14.43 11.48
C CYS A 889 -2.50 -14.45 13.00
N HIS A 890 -2.88 -13.40 13.73
CA HIS A 890 -2.67 -13.27 15.17
C HIS A 890 -3.98 -12.98 15.90
N LYS A 891 -4.12 -13.49 17.13
CA LYS A 891 -5.21 -13.16 18.05
C LYS A 891 -4.64 -12.58 19.35
N GLU A 892 -5.48 -11.94 20.17
CA GLU A 892 -5.02 -11.24 21.37
C GLU A 892 -4.38 -12.20 22.38
N ASP A 893 -5.08 -13.27 22.76
CA ASP A 893 -4.71 -14.18 23.85
C ASP A 893 -4.60 -15.66 23.46
N GLU A 894 -5.01 -16.04 22.25
CA GLU A 894 -4.90 -17.40 21.71
C GLU A 894 -4.04 -17.47 20.44
N ALA A 895 -3.45 -18.64 20.17
CA ALA A 895 -2.69 -18.86 18.95
C ALA A 895 -3.63 -19.01 17.73
N SER A 896 -3.18 -18.53 16.58
CA SER A 896 -3.83 -18.74 15.27
C SER A 896 -2.79 -19.37 14.33
N ILE A 897 -2.63 -18.84 13.12
CA ILE A 897 -1.50 -19.17 12.23
C ILE A 897 -0.16 -18.72 12.85
N GLY A 898 -0.14 -17.59 13.55
CA GLY A 898 0.96 -17.08 14.35
C GLY A 898 0.68 -17.11 15.87
N PRO A 899 1.67 -16.73 16.72
CA PRO A 899 1.50 -16.65 18.17
C PRO A 899 0.48 -15.58 18.58
N SER A 900 -0.09 -15.68 19.79
CA SER A 900 -0.93 -14.62 20.35
C SER A 900 -0.13 -13.34 20.63
N TYR A 901 -0.78 -12.18 20.61
CA TYR A 901 -0.12 -10.93 21.00
C TYR A 901 0.36 -10.97 22.45
N VAL A 902 -0.38 -11.64 23.34
CA VAL A 902 0.04 -11.88 24.74
C VAL A 902 1.32 -12.71 24.82
N ASP A 903 1.49 -13.74 23.98
CA ASP A 903 2.72 -14.55 23.96
C ASP A 903 3.92 -13.75 23.45
N VAL A 904 3.72 -12.94 22.41
CA VAL A 904 4.73 -11.99 21.92
C VAL A 904 5.12 -11.02 23.04
N ALA A 905 4.14 -10.40 23.69
CA ALA A 905 4.37 -9.50 24.81
C ALA A 905 5.18 -10.17 25.92
N ARG A 906 4.80 -11.39 26.31
CA ARG A 906 5.45 -12.17 27.37
C ARG A 906 6.91 -12.49 27.03
N LYS A 907 7.19 -12.89 25.78
CA LYS A 907 8.55 -13.24 25.33
C LYS A 907 9.48 -12.03 25.30
N TYR A 908 8.98 -10.87 24.87
CA TYR A 908 9.81 -9.68 24.65
C TYR A 908 9.79 -8.65 25.79
N ARG A 909 8.95 -8.82 26.83
CA ARG A 909 8.78 -7.83 27.91
C ARG A 909 10.06 -7.36 28.63
N ARG A 910 11.11 -8.20 28.65
CA ARG A 910 12.38 -7.92 29.36
C ARG A 910 13.52 -7.52 28.40
N ASN A 911 13.23 -7.38 27.11
CA ASN A 911 14.24 -7.03 26.12
C ASN A 911 14.26 -5.51 25.92
N PRO A 912 15.39 -4.81 26.20
CA PRO A 912 15.49 -3.37 26.00
C PRO A 912 15.35 -2.96 24.52
N ASP A 913 15.64 -3.85 23.58
CA ASP A 913 15.54 -3.61 22.13
C ASP A 913 14.21 -4.13 21.53
N ALA A 914 13.23 -4.51 22.37
CA ALA A 914 11.99 -5.15 21.94
C ALA A 914 11.22 -4.33 20.90
N VAL A 915 11.12 -3.01 21.10
CA VAL A 915 10.35 -2.13 20.22
C VAL A 915 10.97 -2.10 18.82
N SER A 916 12.26 -1.76 18.73
CA SER A 916 12.99 -1.70 17.47
C SER A 916 13.03 -3.06 16.75
N TYR A 917 13.21 -4.16 17.50
CA TYR A 917 13.18 -5.51 16.95
C TYR A 917 11.81 -5.88 16.37
N LEU A 918 10.73 -5.64 17.11
CA LEU A 918 9.37 -5.99 16.70
C LEU A 918 8.87 -5.12 15.55
N VAL A 919 9.19 -3.82 15.55
CA VAL A 919 8.90 -2.92 14.41
C VAL A 919 9.57 -3.45 13.14
N ASN A 920 10.86 -3.78 13.23
CA ASN A 920 11.60 -4.33 12.09
C ASN A 920 11.03 -5.67 11.63
N LYS A 921 10.61 -6.53 12.58
CA LYS A 921 9.99 -7.82 12.30
C LYS A 921 8.63 -7.68 11.62
N ILE A 922 7.81 -6.70 12.03
CA ILE A 922 6.51 -6.41 11.41
C ILE A 922 6.72 -5.91 9.97
N GLN A 923 7.68 -5.00 9.76
CA GLN A 923 7.91 -4.39 8.46
C GLN A 923 8.58 -5.32 7.46
N LYS A 924 9.58 -6.11 7.90
CA LYS A 924 10.35 -7.00 7.01
C LYS A 924 9.84 -8.43 6.99
N GLY A 925 8.93 -8.78 7.89
CA GLY A 925 8.47 -10.15 8.07
C GLY A 925 9.55 -11.09 8.62
N GLY A 926 9.30 -12.39 8.51
CA GLY A 926 10.27 -13.46 8.74
C GLY A 926 9.74 -14.63 9.57
N GLY A 927 10.45 -15.75 9.58
CA GLY A 927 10.07 -16.99 10.27
C GLY A 927 11.05 -17.44 11.36
N GLY A 928 10.81 -18.62 11.94
CA GLY A 928 11.76 -19.36 12.79
C GLY A 928 11.75 -19.02 14.29
N VAL A 929 11.04 -17.98 14.71
CA VAL A 929 11.01 -17.54 16.13
C VAL A 929 9.92 -18.25 16.94
N TRP A 930 8.81 -18.58 16.29
CA TRP A 930 7.59 -19.15 16.89
C TRP A 930 7.10 -20.41 16.16
N GLY A 931 7.90 -20.93 15.22
CA GLY A 931 7.53 -22.02 14.32
C GLY A 931 8.05 -21.77 12.91
N GLU A 932 7.62 -22.64 11.98
CA GLU A 932 8.04 -22.65 10.57
C GLU A 932 7.25 -21.64 9.73
N THR A 933 6.05 -21.27 10.15
CA THR A 933 5.23 -20.26 9.49
C THR A 933 5.92 -18.90 9.51
N ALA A 934 6.18 -18.35 8.33
CA ALA A 934 6.76 -17.03 8.19
C ALA A 934 5.69 -15.95 8.38
N MET A 935 6.04 -14.89 9.11
CA MET A 935 5.23 -13.67 9.15
C MET A 935 5.46 -12.87 7.86
N PRO A 936 4.41 -12.50 7.11
CA PRO A 936 4.54 -11.62 5.95
C PRO A 936 5.11 -10.25 6.33
N ALA A 937 5.84 -9.64 5.39
CA ALA A 937 6.34 -8.28 5.54
C ALA A 937 5.20 -7.24 5.40
N ASN A 938 5.25 -6.18 6.20
CA ASN A 938 4.38 -5.00 6.08
C ASN A 938 5.24 -3.75 5.79
N PRO A 939 5.91 -3.67 4.63
CA PRO A 939 6.87 -2.60 4.35
C PRO A 939 6.22 -1.22 4.26
N ASP A 940 4.93 -1.16 3.94
CA ASP A 940 4.16 0.08 3.78
C ASP A 940 3.70 0.67 5.13
N LEU A 941 3.83 -0.09 6.24
CA LEU A 941 3.49 0.40 7.56
C LEU A 941 4.59 1.36 8.06
N LYS A 942 4.22 2.64 8.21
CA LYS A 942 5.12 3.69 8.72
C LYS A 942 5.67 3.31 10.10
N ASN A 943 6.92 3.67 10.37
CA ASN A 943 7.60 3.38 11.64
C ASN A 943 6.80 3.82 12.87
N ASP A 944 6.14 4.97 12.78
CA ASP A 944 5.32 5.52 13.86
C ASP A 944 4.10 4.63 14.16
N ASP A 945 3.36 4.20 13.12
CA ASP A 945 2.21 3.31 13.27
C ASP A 945 2.62 1.89 13.70
N ALA A 946 3.74 1.39 13.16
CA ALA A 946 4.33 0.13 13.62
C ALA A 946 4.73 0.19 15.10
N SER A 947 5.27 1.32 15.56
CA SER A 947 5.63 1.53 16.97
C SER A 947 4.40 1.55 17.87
N LYS A 948 3.29 2.18 17.46
CA LYS A 948 2.02 2.15 18.18
C LYS A 948 1.42 0.74 18.26
N VAL A 949 1.48 -0.03 17.17
CA VAL A 949 1.08 -1.46 17.17
C VAL A 949 1.91 -2.25 18.18
N VAL A 950 3.24 -2.06 18.19
CA VAL A 950 4.12 -2.73 19.17
C VAL A 950 3.84 -2.26 20.60
N ALA A 951 3.55 -0.98 20.81
CA ALA A 951 3.18 -0.44 22.12
C ALA A 951 1.91 -1.13 22.66
N TYR A 952 0.88 -1.30 21.82
CA TYR A 952 -0.30 -2.09 22.18
C TYR A 952 0.06 -3.53 22.52
N ILE A 953 0.81 -4.24 21.66
CA ILE A 953 1.20 -5.63 21.92
C ILE A 953 1.94 -5.74 23.27
N LEU A 954 2.96 -4.92 23.51
CA LEU A 954 3.73 -4.94 24.75
C LEU A 954 2.90 -4.53 25.98
N SER A 955 1.85 -3.73 25.81
CA SER A 955 0.92 -3.37 26.89
C SER A 955 0.15 -4.58 27.43
N LEU A 956 -0.18 -5.56 26.56
CA LEU A 956 -0.91 -6.78 26.94
C LEU A 956 -0.11 -7.68 27.91
N GLY A 957 1.21 -7.51 27.97
CA GLY A 957 2.10 -8.21 28.90
C GLY A 957 2.21 -7.57 30.29
N ARG A 958 1.58 -6.40 30.52
CA ARG A 958 1.64 -5.63 31.77
C ARG A 958 0.37 -5.82 32.60
N ARG A 959 0.40 -6.72 33.58
CA ARG A 959 -0.48 -6.63 34.76
C ARG A 959 0.37 -6.57 36.02
N THR A 960 -0.04 -5.66 36.92
CA THR A 960 0.26 -5.53 38.36
C THR A 960 1.62 -5.00 38.83
N GLU A 961 2.09 -3.82 38.41
CA GLU A 961 2.99 -2.97 39.24
C GLU A 961 2.84 -1.48 38.87
N GLU A 962 1.85 -0.78 39.43
CA GLU A 962 1.77 0.68 39.35
C GLU A 962 2.73 1.31 40.37
N LYS A 963 3.65 2.17 39.91
CA LYS A 963 4.36 3.08 40.83
C LYS A 963 3.40 4.21 41.22
N PRO A 964 3.23 4.51 42.53
CA PRO A 964 2.34 5.57 42.98
C PRO A 964 2.77 6.95 42.47
N SER A 965 1.79 7.83 42.24
CA SER A 965 1.98 9.26 41.95
C SER A 965 2.87 9.93 43.01
N LEU A 966 3.77 10.82 42.58
CA LEU A 966 4.52 11.67 43.49
C LEU A 966 3.59 12.74 44.13
N PRO A 967 3.91 13.25 45.34
CA PRO A 967 3.09 14.28 45.98
C PRO A 967 3.10 15.60 45.19
N ALA A 968 2.11 16.47 45.42
CA ALA A 968 2.01 17.78 44.76
C ALA A 968 3.22 18.71 45.00
N SER A 969 3.93 18.52 46.12
CA SER A 969 5.22 19.15 46.37
C SER A 969 6.14 18.17 47.06
N GLY A 970 7.43 18.27 46.77
CA GLY A 970 8.42 17.37 47.33
C GLY A 970 9.81 17.61 46.76
N ALA A 971 10.73 16.72 47.12
CA ALA A 971 12.09 16.71 46.62
C ALA A 971 12.42 15.33 46.05
N VAL A 972 12.94 15.29 44.83
CA VAL A 972 13.22 14.05 44.10
C VAL A 972 14.70 13.99 43.76
N ASP A 973 15.30 12.81 43.91
CA ASP A 973 16.64 12.56 43.37
C ASP A 973 16.56 12.62 41.83
N PRO A 974 17.20 13.61 41.17
CA PRO A 974 17.08 13.78 39.73
C PRO A 974 17.61 12.60 38.93
N VAL A 975 18.44 11.74 39.52
CA VAL A 975 19.00 10.56 38.84
C VAL A 975 18.14 9.31 39.08
N LEU A 976 17.20 9.34 40.04
CA LEU A 976 16.25 8.26 40.33
C LEU A 976 16.90 6.88 40.49
N GLY A 977 18.11 6.82 41.04
CA GLY A 977 18.88 5.58 41.21
C GLY A 977 19.46 4.99 39.91
N LYS A 978 19.36 5.67 38.77
CA LYS A 978 20.00 5.30 37.50
C LYS A 978 21.49 5.73 37.48
N THR A 979 22.24 5.35 36.45
CA THR A 979 23.64 5.80 36.28
C THR A 979 23.67 7.22 35.72
N LEU A 980 24.42 8.12 36.36
CA LEU A 980 24.57 9.51 35.91
C LEU A 980 25.20 9.55 34.51
N SER A 981 24.53 10.22 33.57
CA SER A 981 24.98 10.46 32.21
C SER A 981 25.38 11.94 32.00
N PRO A 982 26.46 12.23 31.24
CA PRO A 982 26.80 13.59 30.79
C PRO A 982 25.70 14.25 29.94
N THR A 983 24.84 13.46 29.30
CA THR A 983 23.66 13.93 28.55
C THR A 983 22.35 13.68 29.30
N GLY A 984 22.43 13.44 30.60
CA GLY A 984 21.28 13.17 31.45
C GLY A 984 20.28 14.32 31.47
N VAL A 985 18.99 13.99 31.41
CA VAL A 985 17.88 14.92 31.58
C VAL A 985 16.92 14.34 32.63
N PHE A 986 16.64 15.13 33.66
CA PHE A 986 15.56 14.86 34.61
C PHE A 986 14.27 15.48 34.08
N VAL A 987 13.19 14.71 34.03
CA VAL A 987 11.88 15.17 33.55
C VAL A 987 10.83 14.97 34.64
N LEU A 988 10.02 16.00 34.87
CA LEU A 988 8.92 15.97 35.82
C LEU A 988 7.64 16.39 35.09
N SER A 989 6.60 15.55 35.15
CA SER A 989 5.31 15.76 34.51
C SER A 989 4.19 15.74 35.54
N ALA A 990 3.12 16.49 35.29
CA ALA A 990 1.94 16.54 36.15
C ALA A 990 0.65 16.64 35.32
N SER A 991 -0.40 15.95 35.76
CA SER A 991 -1.75 16.06 35.20
C SER A 991 -2.79 16.10 36.30
N PHE A 992 -3.84 16.89 36.15
CA PHE A 992 -4.93 17.01 37.11
C PHE A 992 -6.27 16.94 36.38
N THR A 993 -7.21 16.17 36.94
CA THR A 993 -8.58 16.08 36.43
C THR A 993 -9.51 16.78 37.40
N ASP A 994 -10.29 17.74 36.93
CA ASP A 994 -11.29 18.43 37.75
C ASP A 994 -12.41 17.45 38.20
N LYS A 995 -13.37 17.92 39.01
CA LYS A 995 -14.48 17.08 39.48
C LYS A 995 -15.68 17.07 38.54
N GLY A 996 -15.68 17.90 37.50
CA GLY A 996 -16.87 18.30 36.75
C GLY A 996 -17.88 19.05 37.62
N GLY A 997 -19.10 19.20 37.09
CA GLY A 997 -20.24 19.84 37.78
C GLY A 997 -21.52 19.00 37.71
N ASN A 998 -22.61 19.46 38.33
CA ASN A 998 -23.92 18.81 38.15
C ASN A 998 -24.30 18.83 36.65
N ASN A 999 -24.23 17.68 36.00
CA ASN A 999 -24.45 17.47 34.56
C ASN A 999 -23.37 18.00 33.61
N ILE A 1000 -22.11 18.13 34.06
CA ILE A 1000 -20.96 18.33 33.17
C ILE A 1000 -19.80 17.39 33.52
N LYS A 1001 -19.24 16.76 32.49
CA LYS A 1001 -18.13 15.80 32.60
C LYS A 1001 -16.81 16.45 33.08
N PRO A 1002 -16.00 15.71 33.87
CA PRO A 1002 -14.67 16.18 34.25
C PRO A 1002 -13.69 16.41 33.10
N LEU A 1003 -12.83 17.43 33.20
CA LEU A 1003 -11.77 17.73 32.23
C LEU A 1003 -10.36 17.59 32.85
N THR A 1004 -9.36 17.25 32.04
CA THR A 1004 -7.97 17.02 32.49
C THR A 1004 -6.99 18.02 31.88
N GLY A 1005 -6.19 18.68 32.70
CA GLY A 1005 -5.03 19.47 32.29
C GLY A 1005 -3.71 18.74 32.54
N ASN A 1006 -2.66 19.05 31.76
CA ASN A 1006 -1.33 18.45 31.91
C ASN A 1006 -0.18 19.42 31.60
N THR A 1007 1.02 19.16 32.13
CA THR A 1007 2.26 19.92 31.90
C THR A 1007 3.52 19.09 32.20
N SER A 1008 4.67 19.47 31.63
CA SER A 1008 5.98 18.81 31.87
C SER A 1008 7.14 19.80 31.84
N ILE A 1009 8.18 19.53 32.63
CA ILE A 1009 9.44 20.30 32.67
C ILE A 1009 10.66 19.36 32.58
N ALA A 1010 11.79 19.88 32.09
CA ALA A 1010 13.02 19.12 31.92
C ALA A 1010 14.25 19.91 32.43
N LEU A 1011 15.04 19.31 33.32
CA LEU A 1011 16.31 19.86 33.84
C LEU A 1011 17.48 19.07 33.27
N LYS A 1012 18.53 19.76 32.83
CA LYS A 1012 19.71 19.18 32.18
C LYS A 1012 20.86 18.95 33.17
N ASN A 1013 21.86 18.17 32.77
CA ASN A 1013 23.13 18.11 33.48
C ASN A 1013 23.88 19.47 33.37
N PRO A 1014 24.45 20.03 34.45
CA PRO A 1014 25.23 21.28 34.43
C PRO A 1014 26.54 21.16 33.64
N SER A 1015 27.01 19.92 33.41
CA SER A 1015 28.11 19.62 32.51
C SER A 1015 27.58 19.31 31.12
N MET A 1016 28.03 20.06 30.11
CA MET A 1016 27.59 19.93 28.72
C MET A 1016 28.79 19.83 27.78
N GLY A 1017 28.67 19.03 26.73
CA GLY A 1017 29.62 18.99 25.62
C GLY A 1017 29.45 20.19 24.69
N MET A 1018 30.51 20.57 23.97
CA MET A 1018 30.49 21.76 23.12
C MET A 1018 29.56 21.65 21.90
N GLY A 1019 29.12 20.44 21.52
CA GLY A 1019 28.09 20.23 20.50
C GLY A 1019 26.72 20.85 20.83
N GLN A 1020 26.48 21.20 22.09
CA GLN A 1020 25.26 21.91 22.51
C GLN A 1020 25.33 23.43 22.33
N ALA A 1021 26.51 24.00 22.04
CA ALA A 1021 26.66 25.43 21.79
C ALA A 1021 26.01 25.85 20.46
N LYS A 1022 25.27 26.97 20.49
CA LYS A 1022 24.60 27.59 19.34
C LYS A 1022 25.20 28.97 19.05
N ASN A 1023 24.77 29.60 17.96
CA ASN A 1023 25.20 30.95 17.57
C ASN A 1023 26.73 31.11 17.51
N GLN A 1024 27.40 30.15 16.86
CA GLN A 1024 28.85 30.14 16.72
C GLN A 1024 29.25 31.10 15.59
N GLU A 1025 30.15 32.05 15.89
CA GLU A 1025 30.77 32.95 14.91
C GLU A 1025 32.28 32.86 15.04
N GLY A 1026 32.98 32.54 13.95
CA GLY A 1026 34.44 32.37 13.92
C GLY A 1026 34.95 31.05 14.51
N ALA A 1027 34.23 30.40 15.42
CA ALA A 1027 34.54 29.07 15.94
C ALA A 1027 34.01 27.95 15.02
N SER A 1028 34.69 26.81 14.99
CA SER A 1028 34.24 25.60 14.27
C SER A 1028 34.16 24.40 15.20
N THR A 1029 33.20 23.50 15.00
CA THR A 1029 33.05 22.27 15.79
C THR A 1029 33.60 21.07 15.01
N MET A 1030 34.35 20.19 15.67
CA MET A 1030 34.83 18.91 15.11
C MET A 1030 34.47 17.76 16.06
N ASN A 1031 34.08 16.60 15.51
CA ASN A 1031 33.88 15.39 16.31
C ASN A 1031 35.18 14.57 16.36
N PHE A 1032 35.62 14.19 17.55
CA PHE A 1032 36.80 13.35 17.76
C PHE A 1032 36.48 12.26 18.80
N ASN A 1033 36.55 10.98 18.39
CA ASN A 1033 36.20 9.82 19.22
C ASN A 1033 34.83 9.94 19.94
N GLY A 1034 33.83 10.52 19.26
CA GLY A 1034 32.47 10.67 19.81
C GLY A 1034 32.28 11.88 20.73
N MET A 1035 33.30 12.73 20.91
CA MET A 1035 33.18 14.02 21.62
C MET A 1035 33.19 15.18 20.62
N ASP A 1036 32.28 16.13 20.79
CA ASP A 1036 32.26 17.37 20.01
C ASP A 1036 33.21 18.40 20.63
N LEU A 1037 34.26 18.74 19.90
CA LEU A 1037 35.28 19.72 20.27
C LEU A 1037 35.01 21.03 19.53
N MET A 1038 35.09 22.17 20.22
CA MET A 1038 34.99 23.50 19.61
C MET A 1038 36.37 24.12 19.44
N ILE A 1039 36.79 24.29 18.20
CA ILE A 1039 38.08 24.87 17.82
C ILE A 1039 38.03 26.39 17.97
N LEU A 1040 38.97 26.92 18.75
CA LEU A 1040 39.24 28.35 18.91
C LEU A 1040 40.25 28.79 17.85
N PRO A 1041 39.88 29.70 16.94
CA PRO A 1041 40.77 30.17 15.87
C PRO A 1041 41.79 31.20 16.40
N SER A 1042 42.81 31.51 15.60
CA SER A 1042 43.73 32.65 15.82
C SER A 1042 43.10 34.04 15.55
N ALA A 1043 41.77 34.14 15.66
CA ALA A 1043 40.99 35.37 15.56
C ALA A 1043 39.90 35.39 16.66
N GLN A 1044 39.19 36.51 16.81
CA GLN A 1044 38.06 36.57 17.74
C GLN A 1044 36.94 35.61 17.29
N ALA A 1045 36.41 34.83 18.22
CA ALA A 1045 35.26 33.96 18.01
C ALA A 1045 34.23 34.13 19.13
N SER A 1046 32.99 33.72 18.87
CA SER A 1046 31.95 33.66 19.89
C SER A 1046 31.02 32.47 19.72
N PHE A 1047 30.40 32.03 20.81
CA PHE A 1047 29.39 30.98 20.85
C PHE A 1047 28.47 31.16 22.05
N ALA A 1048 27.29 30.52 22.07
CA ALA A 1048 26.30 30.69 23.13
C ALA A 1048 25.63 29.40 23.59
N PHE A 1049 25.22 29.39 24.86
CA PHE A 1049 24.25 28.43 25.40
C PHE A 1049 22.94 29.15 25.66
N ARG A 1050 21.86 28.69 25.02
CA ARG A 1050 20.57 29.38 25.00
C ARG A 1050 19.69 28.96 26.18
N GLN A 1051 18.85 29.89 26.63
CA GLN A 1051 17.85 29.68 27.68
C GLN A 1051 18.43 29.04 28.95
N ILE A 1052 19.50 29.63 29.48
CA ILE A 1052 20.13 29.20 30.73
C ILE A 1052 19.68 30.11 31.87
N ASP A 1053 19.13 29.51 32.91
CA ASP A 1053 18.88 30.14 34.21
C ASP A 1053 20.20 30.18 34.99
N LEU A 1054 20.68 31.38 35.29
CA LEU A 1054 21.91 31.59 36.06
C LEU A 1054 21.68 31.64 37.58
N THR A 1055 20.45 31.36 38.04
CA THR A 1055 20.15 31.24 39.46
C THR A 1055 21.04 30.18 40.10
N ASP A 1056 21.65 30.53 41.23
CA ASP A 1056 22.63 29.75 41.97
C ASP A 1056 23.94 29.42 41.24
N ILE A 1057 24.18 29.88 40.00
CA ILE A 1057 25.46 29.66 39.31
C ILE A 1057 26.50 30.68 39.79
N GLY A 1058 27.65 30.19 40.26
CA GLY A 1058 28.76 31.00 40.78
C GLY A 1058 29.90 31.18 39.78
N SER A 1059 30.14 30.16 38.98
CA SER A 1059 31.17 30.20 37.95
C SER A 1059 30.87 29.25 36.79
N VAL A 1060 31.60 29.43 35.70
CA VAL A 1060 31.57 28.56 34.53
C VAL A 1060 32.97 28.02 34.30
N VAL A 1061 33.08 26.70 34.23
CA VAL A 1061 34.34 26.03 33.94
C VAL A 1061 34.36 25.59 32.48
N LEU A 1062 35.35 26.06 31.73
CA LEU A 1062 35.64 25.55 30.39
C LEU A 1062 36.86 24.63 30.46
N MET A 1063 36.72 23.44 29.89
CA MET A 1063 37.81 22.47 29.77
C MET A 1063 38.13 22.27 28.30
N GLY A 1064 39.41 22.26 27.96
CA GLY A 1064 39.88 22.16 26.59
C GLY A 1064 41.31 21.63 26.49
N GLY A 1065 41.83 21.55 25.26
CA GLY A 1065 43.20 21.14 25.01
C GLY A 1065 43.67 21.49 23.61
N GLY A 1066 44.96 21.30 23.35
CA GLY A 1066 45.61 21.60 22.06
C GLY A 1066 46.80 20.68 21.82
N GLN A 1067 47.24 20.57 20.56
CA GLN A 1067 48.43 19.78 20.21
C GLN A 1067 49.72 20.43 20.75
N GLU A 1068 49.73 21.76 20.79
CA GLU A 1068 50.85 22.55 21.28
C GLU A 1068 50.44 23.36 22.52
N PRO A 1069 51.37 23.63 23.46
CA PRO A 1069 51.11 24.52 24.59
C PRO A 1069 50.79 25.94 24.12
N SER A 1070 49.94 26.64 24.87
CA SER A 1070 49.65 28.04 24.59
C SER A 1070 50.88 28.92 24.80
N ASN A 1071 51.04 29.93 23.94
CA ASN A 1071 52.05 30.98 24.09
C ASN A 1071 51.62 31.95 25.20
N LYS A 1072 50.49 32.64 25.02
CA LYS A 1072 49.85 33.51 26.01
C LYS A 1072 48.44 33.08 26.35
N GLY A 1073 47.76 32.37 25.45
CA GLY A 1073 46.41 31.82 25.60
C GLY A 1073 45.31 32.72 25.00
N PHE A 1074 44.07 32.44 25.40
CA PHE A 1074 42.87 33.12 24.93
C PHE A 1074 42.20 33.87 26.08
N ASP A 1075 41.89 35.15 25.89
CA ASP A 1075 40.95 35.86 26.77
C ASP A 1075 39.54 35.34 26.46
N VAL A 1076 38.79 34.95 27.51
CA VAL A 1076 37.42 34.47 27.43
C VAL A 1076 36.53 35.38 28.25
N GLU A 1077 35.56 36.03 27.61
CA GLU A 1077 34.54 36.84 28.27
C GLU A 1077 33.19 36.11 28.23
N VAL A 1078 32.48 36.11 29.36
CA VAL A 1078 31.11 35.61 29.47
C VAL A 1078 30.16 36.80 29.44
N ARG A 1079 29.21 36.80 28.51
CA ARG A 1079 28.31 37.92 28.22
C ARG A 1079 26.85 37.47 28.14
N LEU A 1080 25.92 38.36 28.47
CA LEU A 1080 24.48 38.10 28.41
C LEU A 1080 23.85 38.63 27.11
N GLY A 1081 23.01 37.81 26.47
CA GLY A 1081 22.10 38.17 25.39
C GLY A 1081 22.72 38.25 23.99
N SER A 1082 23.94 38.76 23.85
CA SER A 1082 24.67 38.83 22.58
C SER A 1082 26.20 38.86 22.80
N PRO A 1083 27.03 38.64 21.75
CA PRO A 1083 28.49 38.77 21.85
C PRO A 1083 28.97 40.17 22.29
N THR A 1084 28.16 41.21 22.06
CA THR A 1084 28.44 42.58 22.51
C THR A 1084 27.66 42.98 23.77
N GLY A 1085 26.95 42.02 24.39
CA GLY A 1085 26.09 42.25 25.55
C GLY A 1085 26.84 42.46 26.86
N THR A 1086 26.09 42.53 27.97
CA THR A 1086 26.64 42.80 29.31
C THR A 1086 27.64 41.73 29.71
N LYS A 1087 28.90 42.13 29.98
CA LYS A 1087 29.93 41.23 30.50
C LYS A 1087 29.65 40.88 31.96
N ILE A 1088 29.62 39.59 32.25
CA ILE A 1088 29.36 39.03 33.57
C ILE A 1088 30.52 38.18 34.10
N GLY A 1089 31.47 37.79 33.28
CA GLY A 1089 32.68 37.11 33.72
C GLY A 1089 33.80 37.26 32.70
N GLU A 1090 35.04 37.10 33.16
CA GLU A 1090 36.20 37.05 32.29
C GLU A 1090 37.31 36.17 32.88
N GLY A 1091 38.17 35.63 32.03
CA GLY A 1091 39.43 35.03 32.44
C GLY A 1091 40.26 34.55 31.26
N GLN A 1092 41.37 33.86 31.52
CA GLN A 1092 42.32 33.42 30.49
C GLN A 1092 42.42 31.90 30.38
N PHE A 1093 42.15 31.37 29.19
CA PHE A 1093 42.28 29.95 28.88
C PHE A 1093 43.67 29.67 28.29
N LYS A 1094 44.42 28.75 28.90
CA LYS A 1094 45.77 28.37 28.47
C LYS A 1094 45.92 26.86 28.40
N VAL A 1095 46.46 26.35 27.30
CA VAL A 1095 46.85 24.95 27.14
C VAL A 1095 48.21 24.74 27.79
N SER A 1096 48.31 23.83 28.77
CA SER A 1096 49.53 23.59 29.55
C SER A 1096 50.44 22.52 28.95
N ASN A 1097 51.71 22.53 29.34
CA ASN A 1097 52.78 21.67 28.81
C ASN A 1097 52.79 20.22 29.36
N GLN A 1098 51.74 19.80 30.10
CA GLN A 1098 51.66 18.48 30.72
C GLN A 1098 50.54 17.65 30.10
N GLY A 1099 50.88 16.76 29.17
CA GLY A 1099 50.00 15.65 28.79
C GLY A 1099 49.99 14.60 29.90
N GLN A 1100 48.82 14.32 30.48
CA GLN A 1100 48.60 13.15 31.35
C GLN A 1100 47.82 12.08 30.60
N GLY A 1101 48.36 10.86 30.54
CA GLY A 1101 47.60 9.66 30.17
C GLY A 1101 47.39 9.45 28.67
N GLY A 1102 48.46 9.14 27.93
CA GLY A 1102 48.37 8.45 26.62
C GLY A 1102 47.80 9.24 25.43
N ILE A 1103 47.33 10.47 25.63
CA ILE A 1103 46.87 11.37 24.57
C ILE A 1103 47.91 12.49 24.42
N MET A 1104 48.54 12.64 23.25
CA MET A 1104 49.49 13.72 22.95
C MET A 1104 48.74 15.06 22.73
N MET A 1105 48.08 15.57 23.77
CA MET A 1105 47.44 16.89 23.79
C MET A 1105 47.70 17.53 25.15
N GLY A 1106 48.11 18.79 25.18
CA GLY A 1106 48.10 19.59 26.41
C GLY A 1106 46.66 19.86 26.84
N ILE A 1107 46.39 19.89 28.15
CA ILE A 1107 45.06 20.19 28.70
C ILE A 1107 45.08 21.58 29.35
N GLY A 1108 43.98 22.31 29.20
CA GLY A 1108 43.71 23.57 29.87
C GLY A 1108 42.31 23.56 30.51
N THR A 1109 42.20 24.18 31.68
CA THR A 1109 40.92 24.42 32.35
C THR A 1109 40.91 25.83 32.87
N ILE A 1110 39.79 26.54 32.69
CA ILE A 1110 39.56 27.88 33.24
C ILE A 1110 38.26 27.88 34.02
N ASP A 1111 38.29 28.49 35.21
CA ASP A 1111 37.13 28.72 36.07
C ASP A 1111 36.79 30.21 36.09
N ILE A 1112 35.75 30.59 35.33
CA ILE A 1112 35.34 31.99 35.14
C ILE A 1112 34.25 32.33 36.16
N HIS A 1113 34.58 33.15 37.14
CA HIS A 1113 33.61 33.59 38.15
C HIS A 1113 32.62 34.59 37.55
N LEU A 1114 31.33 34.39 37.83
CA LEU A 1114 30.27 35.26 37.32
C LEU A 1114 29.90 36.34 38.36
N SER A 1115 30.00 37.60 37.96
CA SER A 1115 29.56 38.79 38.68
C SER A 1115 28.31 39.38 38.01
N ASN A 1116 27.36 39.90 38.80
CA ASN A 1116 26.12 40.52 38.31
C ASN A 1116 25.19 39.62 37.46
N ALA A 1117 25.22 38.30 37.64
CA ALA A 1117 24.25 37.40 37.01
C ALA A 1117 22.83 37.71 37.50
N GLN A 1118 21.94 38.13 36.59
CA GLN A 1118 20.54 38.40 36.92
C GLN A 1118 19.83 37.07 37.20
N THR A 1119 19.47 36.84 38.47
CA THR A 1119 18.79 35.62 38.93
C THR A 1119 17.30 35.64 38.57
N GLY A 1120 16.69 34.47 38.43
CA GLY A 1120 15.26 34.30 38.19
C GLY A 1120 14.79 34.56 36.75
N LYS A 1121 15.70 34.63 35.77
CA LYS A 1121 15.38 34.76 34.34
C LYS A 1121 16.28 33.85 33.51
N PHE A 1122 15.76 33.36 32.39
CA PHE A 1122 16.54 32.67 31.38
C PHE A 1122 17.31 33.67 30.51
N HIS A 1123 18.58 33.37 30.24
CA HIS A 1123 19.45 34.17 29.39
C HIS A 1123 20.09 33.32 28.30
N ASP A 1124 20.36 33.92 27.15
CA ASP A 1124 21.32 33.34 26.19
C ASP A 1124 22.72 33.79 26.66
N VAL A 1125 23.56 32.83 27.10
CA VAL A 1125 24.88 33.07 27.69
C VAL A 1125 25.95 32.90 26.61
N TYR A 1126 26.57 34.01 26.23
CA TYR A 1126 27.60 34.08 25.21
C TYR A 1126 29.00 33.99 25.81
N PHE A 1127 29.90 33.35 25.08
CA PHE A 1127 31.33 33.28 25.34
C PHE A 1127 32.04 33.92 24.16
N VAL A 1128 32.84 34.95 24.41
CA VAL A 1128 33.67 35.62 23.41
C VAL A 1128 35.11 35.29 23.70
N THR A 1129 35.78 34.64 22.75
CA THR A 1129 37.17 34.20 22.88
C THR A 1129 38.06 35.01 21.95
N LYS A 1130 39.18 35.52 22.44
CA LYS A 1130 40.15 36.27 21.64
C LYS A 1130 41.58 35.82 21.97
N PRO A 1131 42.42 35.48 20.97
CA PRO A 1131 43.82 35.15 21.25
C PRO A 1131 44.56 36.39 21.79
N ILE A 1132 45.39 36.18 22.80
CA ILE A 1132 46.18 37.25 23.44
C ILE A 1132 47.38 37.64 22.56
N ASP A 1133 47.84 36.75 21.69
CA ASP A 1133 48.92 36.97 20.72
C ASP A 1133 48.51 36.55 19.29
N GLY A 1134 49.08 37.18 18.26
CA GLY A 1134 48.73 36.91 16.86
C GLY A 1134 49.20 35.54 16.34
N ASP A 1135 50.22 34.98 16.98
CA ASP A 1135 50.82 33.67 16.68
C ASP A 1135 50.42 32.59 17.71
N GLU A 1136 49.23 32.69 18.32
CA GLU A 1136 48.73 31.70 19.30
C GLU A 1136 48.34 30.36 18.62
N PRO A 1137 48.82 29.20 19.09
CA PRO A 1137 48.42 27.90 18.54
C PRO A 1137 46.92 27.61 18.73
N ASN A 1138 46.32 26.88 17.79
CA ASN A 1138 44.91 26.48 17.87
C ASN A 1138 44.65 25.64 19.13
N ALA A 1139 43.57 25.97 19.85
CA ALA A 1139 43.07 25.20 20.98
C ALA A 1139 41.64 24.75 20.73
N ALA A 1140 41.19 23.72 21.45
CA ALA A 1140 39.82 23.21 21.37
C ALA A 1140 39.18 23.15 22.76
N LEU A 1141 37.96 23.62 22.89
CA LEU A 1141 37.13 23.39 24.08
C LEU A 1141 36.40 22.05 23.94
N MET A 1142 36.42 21.25 25.00
CA MET A 1142 35.81 19.91 25.06
C MET A 1142 34.45 19.95 25.76
N SER A 1143 34.35 20.71 26.85
CA SER A 1143 33.14 20.78 27.66
C SER A 1143 33.06 22.08 28.42
N ILE A 1144 31.83 22.40 28.83
CA ILE A 1144 31.50 23.48 29.76
C ILE A 1144 30.80 22.88 30.98
N GLU A 1145 31.07 23.41 32.16
CA GLU A 1145 30.35 23.08 33.39
C GLU A 1145 29.87 24.36 34.08
N PHE A 1146 28.56 24.47 34.31
CA PHE A 1146 27.96 25.56 35.08
C PHE A 1146 27.98 25.18 36.56
N LYS A 1147 28.88 25.79 37.34
CA LYS A 1147 29.05 25.44 38.76
C LYS A 1147 28.16 26.28 39.65
N LYS A 1148 27.50 25.58 40.58
CA LYS A 1148 26.71 26.21 41.63
C LYS A 1148 27.62 27.00 42.60
N LYS A 1149 27.12 28.11 43.14
CA LYS A 1149 27.74 28.94 44.19
C LYS A 1149 28.00 28.16 45.48
#